data_AF-A0A8B6ZEG5-F1
#
_entry.id   AF-A0A8B6ZEG5-F1
#
_cell.length_a   1.000
_cell.length_b   1.000
_cell.length_c   1.000
_cell.angle_alpha   90.00
_cell.angle_beta   90.00
_cell.angle_gamma   90.00
#
_symmetry.space_group_name_H-M   'P 1'
#
loop_
_entity.id
_entity.type
_entity.pdbx_description
1 polymer ?
#
loop_
_entity_poly.entity_id
_entity_poly.type
_entity_poly.pdbx_seq_one_letter_code
_entity_poly.pdbx_strand_id
1 'polypeptide(L)'
;MPYLLPGFFCDRVIRERNRRNGEGTITQPLKYEGQDFVVLKQSCLAQKRLFEDNVFPTNAQALGSLELSQKTKMKAITWKRPKEICENPRFIIGGANRTDICQGDLGDCWFLAAIACLTLNERLLFRVIPHDQSFTENYAGIFHFQFWRYGDWVDVVIDDCLPTYNNQLVFTKSNHRNEFWSALLEKAYAKLHGSYEALKGGNTTEAMEDFTGGVTEFFEIKEAPRDMYRIMKKAIERGSLMGCSIDDGTNMTYGTSPSSLNMGELIDRMVRNMDNSRLRDSDLDPRSSDERPVRTIVPVQYETKMASGLVKGHAYSVTGLEETIFKNEKVKLVRLRNPWGQVEWNGSWSDSWKDWSFVDQDEKVRLQHQVTEDGEFWMSYDDFIYHFTKLEICNLTADALESDKLHTWTVSVNEGRWVRGCSAGGCRNFPDTFWTNPQYRLKLLEEDDDPDDSQVVCSFLVALMQKNRRKDRKLGANLFTIGFAIYEVPKEMHGNKQHLQKDFFLYNASKARSKTYINMREVSQRFRLPPSEYVIVPSTYEPHQEGEFILRVFSEKRNLSEDVENTISVDRPLTHPGNIEQESEEQRQFRNIFRQIAGDDMEICADELKNVLNTVVNKHKDLKTKGFTLESCRSMIALMDTDGSGRLNLEEFHHLWEKIKTWQKIFKRYDTDHSGTINSYEMRNAVNDAGFHLNCQLYHIITMRYADKHMNIDFDSFICCFIRLEGMFRAFHAFDKDGDGVIKLNVLEWLQLTMYA
;
A
#
# COMPACT_ATOMS: atom_id res chain seq x y z
N MET A 1 11.06 -20.15 0.50
CA MET A 1 11.31 -19.97 -0.95
C MET A 1 10.64 -21.15 -1.62
N PRO A 2 9.37 -21.00 -2.03
CA PRO A 2 9.08 -20.21 -3.22
C PRO A 2 7.85 -19.27 -3.06
N TYR A 3 8.11 -18.03 -2.65
CA TYR A 3 7.80 -16.95 -3.58
C TYR A 3 8.82 -17.09 -4.70
N LEU A 4 8.29 -17.32 -5.89
CA LEU A 4 9.01 -17.47 -7.14
C LEU A 4 10.09 -16.39 -7.29
N LEU A 5 11.15 -16.78 -7.99
CA LEU A 5 12.30 -15.96 -8.38
C LEU A 5 11.93 -14.50 -8.72
N PRO A 6 12.79 -13.53 -8.40
CA PRO A 6 12.53 -12.11 -8.67
C PRO A 6 12.40 -11.85 -10.18
N GLY A 7 11.15 -11.68 -10.65
CA GLY A 7 10.79 -11.37 -12.04
C GLY A 7 9.76 -10.24 -12.09
N PHE A 8 10.15 -9.08 -11.54
CA PHE A 8 9.35 -7.91 -11.11
C PHE A 8 8.34 -7.26 -12.08
N PHE A 9 8.06 -7.80 -13.28
CA PHE A 9 7.12 -7.19 -14.23
C PHE A 9 6.02 -8.14 -14.75
N CYS A 10 6.37 -9.34 -15.21
CA CYS A 10 5.40 -10.29 -15.75
C CYS A 10 4.39 -10.76 -14.71
N ASP A 11 4.85 -10.99 -13.47
CA ASP A 11 3.99 -11.43 -12.37
C ASP A 11 2.86 -10.44 -12.06
N ARG A 12 3.12 -9.14 -12.22
CA ARG A 12 2.10 -8.09 -12.03
C ARG A 12 1.04 -8.16 -13.11
N VAL A 13 1.44 -8.24 -14.39
CA VAL A 13 0.50 -8.32 -15.52
C VAL A 13 -0.35 -9.58 -15.42
N ILE A 14 0.24 -10.70 -14.98
CA ILE A 14 -0.48 -11.95 -14.72
C ILE A 14 -1.48 -11.77 -13.58
N ARG A 15 -1.07 -11.18 -12.45
CA ARG A 15 -1.97 -10.92 -11.32
C ARG A 15 -3.15 -10.03 -11.69
N GLU A 16 -2.91 -8.93 -12.42
CA GLU A 16 -3.98 -8.04 -12.88
C GLU A 16 -4.97 -8.77 -13.79
N ARG A 17 -4.50 -9.65 -14.68
CA ARG A 17 -5.38 -10.49 -15.51
C ARG A 17 -6.16 -11.50 -14.68
N ASN A 18 -5.51 -12.18 -13.75
CA ASN A 18 -6.16 -13.17 -12.89
C ASN A 18 -7.23 -12.54 -12.00
N ARG A 19 -6.99 -11.32 -11.50
CA ARG A 19 -7.97 -10.56 -10.71
C ARG A 19 -9.24 -10.26 -11.50
N ARG A 20 -9.11 -9.95 -12.80
CA ARG A 20 -10.26 -9.80 -13.72
C ARG A 20 -11.05 -11.09 -13.90
N ASN A 21 -10.43 -12.24 -13.71
CA ASN A 21 -11.06 -13.56 -13.76
C ASN A 21 -11.62 -14.01 -12.39
N GLY A 22 -11.55 -13.17 -11.35
CA GLY A 22 -12.12 -13.44 -10.02
C GLY A 22 -11.14 -13.97 -8.98
N GLU A 23 -9.86 -14.19 -9.30
CA GLU A 23 -8.85 -14.53 -8.27
C GLU A 23 -8.67 -13.38 -7.27
N GLY A 24 -8.59 -13.70 -5.98
CA GLY A 24 -8.50 -12.72 -4.90
C GLY A 24 -9.85 -12.22 -4.39
N THR A 25 -10.96 -12.72 -4.96
CA THR A 25 -12.29 -12.50 -4.39
C THR A 25 -12.55 -13.44 -3.21
N ILE A 26 -13.64 -13.20 -2.46
CA ILE A 26 -14.06 -14.04 -1.34
C ILE A 26 -14.31 -15.50 -1.79
N THR A 27 -14.87 -15.70 -2.98
CA THR A 27 -15.20 -17.04 -3.49
C THR A 27 -14.01 -17.77 -4.09
N GLN A 28 -12.96 -17.04 -4.49
CA GLN A 28 -11.73 -17.60 -5.04
C GLN A 28 -10.51 -16.90 -4.44
N PRO A 29 -10.22 -17.13 -3.15
CA PRO A 29 -9.10 -16.49 -2.46
C PRO A 29 -7.76 -16.97 -3.05
N LEU A 30 -6.77 -16.09 -3.00
CA LEU A 30 -5.40 -16.40 -3.39
C LEU A 30 -4.80 -17.42 -2.42
N LYS A 31 -4.08 -18.41 -2.96
CA LYS A 31 -3.41 -19.44 -2.16
C LYS A 31 -2.09 -18.91 -1.62
N TYR A 32 -1.98 -18.75 -0.30
CA TYR A 32 -0.74 -18.28 0.31
C TYR A 32 0.40 -19.28 0.06
N GLU A 33 1.51 -18.79 -0.50
CA GLU A 33 2.69 -19.62 -0.86
C GLU A 33 2.34 -20.86 -1.71
N GLY A 34 1.26 -20.76 -2.52
CA GLY A 34 0.79 -21.82 -3.41
C GLY A 34 0.17 -23.03 -2.72
N GLN A 35 -0.09 -22.96 -1.40
CA GLN A 35 -0.68 -24.06 -0.64
C GLN A 35 -2.20 -24.12 -0.84
N ASP A 36 -2.71 -25.28 -1.24
CA ASP A 36 -4.14 -25.54 -1.41
C ASP A 36 -4.63 -26.46 -0.28
N PHE A 37 -5.52 -25.95 0.57
CA PHE A 37 -6.04 -26.68 1.72
C PHE A 37 -6.66 -28.03 1.33
N VAL A 38 -7.52 -28.05 0.31
CA VAL A 38 -8.27 -29.25 -0.10
C VAL A 38 -7.33 -30.32 -0.62
N VAL A 39 -6.40 -29.94 -1.51
CA VAL A 39 -5.42 -30.86 -2.10
C VAL A 39 -4.48 -31.41 -1.03
N LEU A 40 -3.97 -30.56 -0.14
CA LEU A 40 -3.04 -30.96 0.93
C LEU A 40 -3.73 -31.87 1.95
N LYS A 41 -4.97 -31.55 2.36
CA LYS A 41 -5.77 -32.38 3.28
C LYS A 41 -6.04 -33.76 2.68
N GLN A 42 -6.49 -33.84 1.43
CA GLN A 42 -6.72 -35.11 0.75
C GLN A 42 -5.44 -35.95 0.63
N SER A 43 -4.32 -35.33 0.27
CA SER A 43 -3.02 -35.99 0.20
C SER A 43 -2.57 -36.56 1.56
N CYS A 44 -2.72 -35.79 2.63
CA CYS A 44 -2.38 -36.24 3.99
C CYS A 44 -3.28 -37.39 4.47
N LEU A 45 -4.59 -37.32 4.21
CA LEU A 45 -5.54 -38.39 4.51
C LEU A 45 -5.23 -39.67 3.75
N ALA A 46 -4.94 -39.57 2.44
CA ALA A 46 -4.58 -40.72 1.60
C ALA A 46 -3.29 -41.40 2.08
N GLN A 47 -2.32 -40.61 2.52
CA GLN A 47 -1.03 -41.10 3.03
C GLN A 47 -1.05 -41.47 4.53
N LYS A 48 -2.18 -41.26 5.22
CA LYS A 48 -2.33 -41.46 6.67
C LYS A 48 -1.26 -40.75 7.51
N ARG A 49 -0.87 -39.54 7.10
CA ARG A 49 0.09 -38.70 7.83
C ARG A 49 -0.56 -37.40 8.27
N LEU A 50 0.01 -36.78 9.29
CA LEU A 50 -0.35 -35.43 9.68
C LEU A 50 0.40 -34.43 8.81
N PHE A 51 -0.25 -33.30 8.51
CA PHE A 51 0.36 -32.22 7.75
C PHE A 51 1.48 -31.56 8.57
N GLU A 52 2.59 -31.29 7.91
CA GLU A 52 3.72 -30.54 8.43
C GLU A 52 3.96 -29.35 7.50
N ASP A 53 3.92 -28.15 8.06
CA ASP A 53 3.97 -26.94 7.27
C ASP A 53 5.42 -26.53 6.95
N ASN A 54 5.87 -26.86 5.74
CA ASN A 54 7.21 -26.49 5.27
C ASN A 54 7.40 -24.99 5.06
N VAL A 55 6.30 -24.22 4.95
CA VAL A 55 6.34 -22.77 4.76
C VAL A 55 6.49 -22.05 6.10
N PHE A 56 5.91 -22.61 7.17
CA PHE A 56 6.00 -22.06 8.52
C PHE A 56 6.41 -23.14 9.53
N PRO A 57 7.69 -23.56 9.49
CA PRO A 57 8.16 -24.71 10.25
C PRO A 57 8.16 -24.44 11.76
N THR A 58 7.93 -25.49 12.55
CA THR A 58 7.86 -25.48 14.02
C THR A 58 9.24 -25.31 14.67
N ASN A 59 9.89 -24.17 14.43
CA ASN A 59 11.23 -23.87 14.93
C ASN A 59 11.34 -22.42 15.44
N ALA A 60 12.53 -22.02 15.87
CA ALA A 60 12.76 -20.68 16.42
C ALA A 60 12.48 -19.54 15.42
N GLN A 61 12.58 -19.78 14.10
CA GLN A 61 12.29 -18.75 13.09
C GLN A 61 10.81 -18.36 13.08
N ALA A 62 9.91 -19.33 13.26
CA ALA A 62 8.47 -19.07 13.38
C ALA A 62 8.12 -18.26 14.62
N LEU A 63 8.90 -18.39 15.72
CA LEU A 63 8.72 -17.58 16.92
C LEU A 63 9.26 -16.16 16.73
N GLY A 64 10.43 -16.00 16.12
CA GLY A 64 11.13 -14.72 15.95
C GLY A 64 12.60 -14.78 16.40
N SER A 65 13.43 -13.86 15.90
CA SER A 65 14.89 -13.94 16.00
C SER A 65 15.52 -13.04 17.07
N LEU A 66 14.89 -11.95 17.51
CA LEU A 66 15.60 -10.87 18.19
C LEU A 66 15.31 -10.72 19.69
N GLU A 67 14.04 -10.66 20.11
CA GLU A 67 13.67 -10.38 21.51
C GLU A 67 13.04 -11.58 22.23
N LEU A 68 12.19 -12.35 21.53
CA LEU A 68 11.59 -13.56 22.12
C LEU A 68 12.66 -14.64 22.37
N SER A 69 13.66 -14.77 21.50
CA SER A 69 14.74 -15.77 21.63
C SER A 69 15.64 -15.58 22.85
N GLN A 70 15.67 -14.38 23.44
CA GLN A 70 16.53 -14.04 24.59
C GLN A 70 15.91 -14.39 25.95
N LYS A 71 14.58 -14.56 26.04
CA LYS A 71 13.91 -14.96 27.29
C LYS A 71 14.15 -16.45 27.57
N THR A 72 14.61 -16.80 28.77
CA THR A 72 14.89 -18.18 29.19
C THR A 72 13.69 -19.13 28.99
N LYS A 73 12.46 -18.62 29.21
CA LYS A 73 11.19 -19.35 28.99
C LYS A 73 10.98 -19.76 27.53
N MET A 74 11.50 -18.97 26.57
CA MET A 74 11.29 -19.18 25.13
C MET A 74 12.24 -20.23 24.54
N LYS A 75 13.41 -20.43 25.17
CA LYS A 75 14.33 -21.54 24.82
C LYS A 75 13.79 -22.92 25.20
N ALA A 76 12.81 -22.97 26.11
CA ALA A 76 12.16 -24.18 26.58
C ALA A 76 10.80 -24.44 25.90
N ILE A 77 10.46 -23.68 24.84
CA ILE A 77 9.23 -23.90 24.09
C ILE A 77 9.31 -25.21 23.32
N THR A 78 8.24 -26.00 23.42
CA THR A 78 8.02 -27.19 22.61
C THR A 78 6.77 -27.00 21.77
N TRP A 79 6.80 -27.43 20.51
CA TRP A 79 5.64 -27.41 19.64
C TRP A 79 4.83 -28.68 19.85
N LYS A 80 3.53 -28.54 20.12
CA LYS A 80 2.63 -29.66 20.37
C LYS A 80 1.30 -29.46 19.65
N ARG A 81 0.72 -30.55 19.15
CA ARG A 81 -0.63 -30.54 18.59
C ARG A 81 -1.67 -30.58 19.71
N PRO A 82 -2.89 -30.08 19.50
CA PRO A 82 -3.98 -30.14 20.48
C PRO A 82 -4.25 -31.52 21.07
N LYS A 83 -4.10 -32.59 20.28
CA LYS A 83 -4.22 -34.00 20.74
C LYS A 83 -3.13 -34.46 21.71
N GLU A 84 -2.01 -33.74 21.77
CA GLU A 84 -0.92 -33.98 22.74
C GLU A 84 -1.06 -33.12 24.00
N ILE A 85 -1.96 -32.13 23.97
CA ILE A 85 -2.19 -31.16 25.05
C ILE A 85 -3.41 -31.57 25.88
N CYS A 86 -4.47 -32.07 25.24
CA CYS A 86 -5.71 -32.49 25.91
C CYS A 86 -6.37 -33.70 25.20
N GLU A 87 -7.23 -34.44 25.92
CA GLU A 87 -7.84 -35.68 25.43
C GLU A 87 -8.90 -35.47 24.33
N ASN A 88 -9.64 -34.36 24.37
CA ASN A 88 -10.78 -34.11 23.46
C ASN A 88 -10.72 -32.71 22.84
N PRO A 89 -9.73 -32.42 21.99
CA PRO A 89 -9.61 -31.12 21.35
C PRO A 89 -10.79 -30.87 20.42
N ARG A 90 -11.32 -29.65 20.50
CA ARG A 90 -12.38 -29.11 19.68
C ARG A 90 -11.87 -27.87 18.98
N PHE A 91 -12.38 -27.65 17.77
CA PHE A 91 -12.04 -26.46 17.02
C PHE A 91 -12.76 -25.28 17.65
N ILE A 92 -14.09 -25.36 17.70
CA ILE A 92 -15.00 -24.39 18.32
C ILE A 92 -15.99 -25.15 19.23
N ILE A 93 -16.34 -24.58 20.39
CA ILE A 93 -17.30 -25.13 21.36
C ILE A 93 -18.41 -24.10 21.63
N GLY A 94 -19.66 -24.42 21.27
CA GLY A 94 -20.79 -23.53 21.59
C GLY A 94 -20.85 -22.24 20.75
N GLY A 95 -20.11 -22.19 19.65
CA GLY A 95 -19.91 -20.99 18.83
C GLY A 95 -18.60 -20.27 19.20
N ALA A 96 -18.01 -19.54 18.27
CA ALA A 96 -16.77 -18.81 18.53
C ALA A 96 -17.11 -17.49 19.23
N ASN A 97 -16.74 -17.39 20.50
CA ASN A 97 -17.09 -16.29 21.39
C ASN A 97 -15.86 -15.45 21.74
N ARG A 98 -16.07 -14.16 22.03
CA ARG A 98 -15.01 -13.27 22.50
C ARG A 98 -14.30 -13.81 23.75
N THR A 99 -15.01 -14.54 24.62
CA THR A 99 -14.43 -15.18 25.82
C THR A 99 -13.38 -16.25 25.51
N ASP A 100 -13.31 -16.74 24.27
CA ASP A 100 -12.34 -17.76 23.82
C ASP A 100 -10.97 -17.14 23.48
N ILE A 101 -10.83 -15.83 23.68
CA ILE A 101 -9.69 -15.02 23.30
C ILE A 101 -9.10 -14.41 24.58
N CYS A 102 -8.06 -15.06 25.08
CA CYS A 102 -7.25 -14.58 26.20
C CYS A 102 -5.79 -14.47 25.76
N GLN A 103 -5.23 -13.26 25.89
CA GLN A 103 -3.84 -12.98 25.55
C GLN A 103 -2.86 -13.83 26.37
N GLY A 104 -1.84 -14.34 25.69
CA GLY A 104 -0.70 -15.02 26.30
C GLY A 104 0.48 -14.08 26.56
N ASP A 105 1.69 -14.61 26.41
CA ASP A 105 2.94 -13.86 26.67
C ASP A 105 3.36 -12.92 25.51
N LEU A 106 2.55 -12.83 24.43
CA LEU A 106 2.81 -11.99 23.26
C LEU A 106 2.08 -10.63 23.40
N GLY A 107 2.75 -9.56 22.96
CA GLY A 107 2.21 -8.19 23.00
C GLY A 107 1.38 -7.84 21.77
N ASP A 108 0.36 -8.64 21.47
CA ASP A 108 -0.50 -8.53 20.29
C ASP A 108 -1.97 -8.25 20.65
N CYS A 109 -2.20 -7.59 21.78
CA CYS A 109 -3.53 -7.16 22.25
C CYS A 109 -4.39 -6.50 21.17
N TRP A 110 -3.79 -5.71 20.27
CA TRP A 110 -4.44 -5.09 19.13
C TRP A 110 -5.12 -6.09 18.17
N PHE A 111 -4.47 -7.23 17.94
CA PHE A 111 -5.00 -8.30 17.10
C PHE A 111 -6.15 -9.02 17.82
N LEU A 112 -5.95 -9.34 19.10
CA LEU A 112 -6.95 -10.05 19.92
C LEU A 112 -8.21 -9.21 20.17
N ALA A 113 -8.06 -7.90 20.38
CA ALA A 113 -9.19 -6.98 20.46
C ALA A 113 -10.01 -6.98 19.14
N ALA A 114 -9.34 -7.03 18.00
CA ALA A 114 -10.02 -7.11 16.71
C ALA A 114 -10.77 -8.46 16.54
N ILE A 115 -10.17 -9.59 16.96
CA ILE A 115 -10.85 -10.89 16.91
C ILE A 115 -12.08 -10.87 17.83
N ALA A 116 -11.98 -10.30 19.04
CA ALA A 116 -13.11 -10.20 19.95
C ALA A 116 -14.26 -9.39 19.34
N CYS A 117 -13.97 -8.30 18.62
CA CYS A 117 -14.99 -7.58 17.85
C CYS A 117 -15.58 -8.44 16.71
N LEU A 118 -14.74 -9.22 16.03
CA LEU A 118 -15.18 -10.08 14.92
C LEU A 118 -16.21 -11.12 15.38
N THR A 119 -16.10 -11.64 16.61
CA THR A 119 -17.08 -12.61 17.17
C THR A 119 -18.49 -12.03 17.34
N LEU A 120 -18.64 -10.71 17.36
CA LEU A 120 -19.95 -10.04 17.43
C LEU A 120 -20.71 -10.11 16.09
N ASN A 121 -20.02 -10.47 15.01
CA ASN A 121 -20.59 -10.62 13.69
C ASN A 121 -20.24 -11.99 13.11
N GLU A 122 -21.08 -12.99 13.39
CA GLU A 122 -20.90 -14.38 12.95
C GLU A 122 -20.63 -14.51 11.44
N ARG A 123 -21.29 -13.69 10.61
CA ARG A 123 -21.09 -13.75 9.15
C ARG A 123 -19.67 -13.38 8.75
N LEU A 124 -19.11 -12.32 9.33
CA LEU A 124 -17.72 -11.93 9.08
C LEU A 124 -16.74 -12.92 9.69
N LEU A 125 -17.06 -13.43 10.89
CA LEU A 125 -16.27 -14.45 11.56
C LEU A 125 -16.09 -15.69 10.67
N PHE A 126 -17.17 -16.17 10.05
CA PHE A 126 -17.13 -17.35 9.18
C PHE A 126 -16.48 -17.10 7.81
N ARG A 127 -16.28 -15.84 7.42
CA ARG A 127 -15.43 -15.51 6.27
C ARG A 127 -13.96 -15.72 6.62
N VAL A 128 -13.54 -15.33 7.82
CA VAL A 128 -12.14 -15.51 8.28
C VAL A 128 -11.88 -16.96 8.72
N ILE A 129 -12.88 -17.62 9.31
CA ILE A 129 -12.80 -18.96 9.89
C ILE A 129 -13.79 -19.90 9.18
N PRO A 130 -13.35 -20.60 8.12
CA PRO A 130 -14.18 -21.59 7.42
C PRO A 130 -14.68 -22.70 8.35
N HIS A 131 -15.93 -23.13 8.15
CA HIS A 131 -16.62 -24.12 9.00
C HIS A 131 -16.25 -25.58 8.73
N ASP A 132 -15.53 -25.88 7.66
CA ASP A 132 -15.20 -27.23 7.18
C ASP A 132 -14.02 -27.88 7.93
N GLN A 133 -13.80 -27.44 9.18
CA GLN A 133 -12.63 -27.72 10.00
C GLN A 133 -13.01 -28.41 11.31
N SER A 134 -12.33 -29.51 11.62
CA SER A 134 -12.62 -30.32 12.82
C SER A 134 -11.40 -31.14 13.25
N PHE A 135 -11.30 -31.41 14.55
CA PHE A 135 -10.33 -32.36 15.11
C PHE A 135 -10.83 -33.81 15.09
N THR A 136 -12.14 -34.02 14.91
CA THR A 136 -12.78 -35.35 14.96
C THR A 136 -13.05 -35.91 13.57
N GLU A 137 -13.51 -35.07 12.63
CA GLU A 137 -13.90 -35.50 11.28
C GLU A 137 -12.79 -35.19 10.26
N ASN A 138 -12.38 -36.18 9.47
CA ASN A 138 -11.37 -36.03 8.41
C ASN A 138 -10.10 -35.29 8.86
N TYR A 139 -9.68 -35.54 10.11
CA TYR A 139 -8.53 -34.88 10.72
C TYR A 139 -7.21 -35.33 10.08
N ALA A 140 -6.44 -34.35 9.60
CA ALA A 140 -5.10 -34.55 9.07
C ALA A 140 -4.08 -33.54 9.64
N GLY A 141 -4.38 -32.92 10.80
CA GLY A 141 -3.49 -31.92 11.42
C GLY A 141 -3.27 -30.66 10.60
N ILE A 142 -4.27 -30.28 9.78
CA ILE A 142 -4.25 -29.16 8.82
C ILE A 142 -5.50 -28.31 8.99
N PHE A 143 -5.33 -26.99 8.98
CA PHE A 143 -6.37 -25.97 9.13
C PHE A 143 -6.09 -24.82 8.16
N HIS A 144 -7.07 -23.97 7.91
CA HIS A 144 -6.92 -22.78 7.07
C HIS A 144 -7.81 -21.62 7.53
N PHE A 145 -7.37 -20.41 7.19
CA PHE A 145 -8.03 -19.15 7.53
C PHE A 145 -7.90 -18.17 6.38
N GLN A 146 -8.87 -17.28 6.21
CA GLN A 146 -8.87 -16.29 5.14
C GLN A 146 -8.66 -14.89 5.70
N PHE A 147 -7.73 -14.16 5.09
CA PHE A 147 -7.45 -12.78 5.45
C PHE A 147 -7.54 -11.89 4.21
N TRP A 148 -8.14 -10.72 4.37
CA TRP A 148 -8.04 -9.66 3.39
C TRP A 148 -6.64 -9.05 3.43
N ARG A 149 -6.01 -8.94 2.27
CA ARG A 149 -4.66 -8.41 2.09
C ARG A 149 -4.63 -7.52 0.87
N TYR A 150 -4.66 -6.22 1.14
CA TYR A 150 -4.39 -5.21 0.12
C TYR A 150 -5.30 -5.38 -1.12
N GLY A 151 -6.59 -5.55 -0.87
CA GLY A 151 -7.61 -5.70 -1.90
C GLY A 151 -7.94 -7.15 -2.28
N ASP A 152 -7.13 -8.13 -1.88
CA ASP A 152 -7.36 -9.54 -2.20
C ASP A 152 -7.60 -10.38 -0.95
N TRP A 153 -8.54 -11.32 -1.02
CA TRP A 153 -8.66 -12.38 -0.03
C TRP A 153 -7.60 -13.45 -0.26
N VAL A 154 -6.94 -13.85 0.82
CA VAL A 154 -5.83 -14.80 0.82
C VAL A 154 -6.15 -15.93 1.79
N ASP A 155 -6.10 -17.18 1.30
CA ASP A 155 -6.28 -18.40 2.08
C ASP A 155 -4.92 -18.86 2.62
N VAL A 156 -4.81 -18.96 3.96
CA VAL A 156 -3.59 -19.31 4.68
C VAL A 156 -3.77 -20.65 5.36
N VAL A 157 -3.09 -21.67 4.82
CA VAL A 157 -3.06 -23.03 5.37
C VAL A 157 -2.01 -23.12 6.47
N ILE A 158 -2.29 -23.83 7.56
CA ILE A 158 -1.34 -24.13 8.64
C ILE A 158 -1.47 -25.57 9.12
N ASP A 159 -0.41 -26.10 9.74
CA ASP A 159 -0.56 -27.25 10.64
C ASP A 159 -1.04 -26.83 12.05
N ASP A 160 -1.46 -27.79 12.87
CA ASP A 160 -1.96 -27.53 14.23
C ASP A 160 -0.90 -27.62 15.35
N CYS A 161 0.39 -27.62 15.03
CA CYS A 161 1.43 -27.57 16.05
C CYS A 161 1.47 -26.17 16.69
N LEU A 162 1.26 -26.07 18.00
CA LEU A 162 1.23 -24.79 18.73
C LEU A 162 2.40 -24.67 19.72
N PRO A 163 2.94 -23.45 19.95
CA PRO A 163 3.98 -23.20 20.95
C PRO A 163 3.47 -23.45 22.38
N THR A 164 4.15 -24.35 23.11
CA THR A 164 3.81 -24.69 24.48
C THR A 164 4.99 -24.57 25.43
N TYR A 165 4.69 -24.27 26.69
CA TYR A 165 5.62 -24.36 27.82
C TYR A 165 4.92 -25.09 28.96
N ASN A 166 5.52 -26.16 29.48
CA ASN A 166 4.90 -27.03 30.51
C ASN A 166 3.49 -27.53 30.13
N ASN A 167 3.31 -27.98 28.88
CA ASN A 167 2.01 -28.42 28.32
C ASN A 167 0.90 -27.36 28.32
N GLN A 168 1.24 -26.08 28.43
CA GLN A 168 0.29 -24.98 28.30
C GLN A 168 0.65 -24.12 27.09
N LEU A 169 -0.37 -23.61 26.39
CA LEU A 169 -0.19 -22.63 25.32
C LEU A 169 0.50 -21.38 25.87
N VAL A 170 1.51 -20.90 25.13
CA VAL A 170 2.29 -19.71 25.51
C VAL A 170 1.61 -18.42 25.05
N PHE A 171 0.97 -18.47 23.89
CA PHE A 171 0.30 -17.34 23.26
C PHE A 171 -1.22 -17.42 23.49
N THR A 172 -2.03 -17.02 22.51
CA THR A 172 -3.49 -16.99 22.65
C THR A 172 -4.07 -18.35 23.06
N LYS A 173 -5.06 -18.30 23.95
CA LYS A 173 -5.78 -19.47 24.47
C LYS A 173 -7.24 -19.13 24.79
N SER A 174 -8.09 -20.14 24.76
CA SER A 174 -9.49 -20.05 25.24
C SER A 174 -9.58 -20.28 26.74
N ASN A 175 -10.64 -19.76 27.35
CA ASN A 175 -11.03 -20.12 28.71
C ASN A 175 -11.41 -21.62 28.80
N HIS A 176 -11.89 -22.19 27.69
CA HIS A 176 -12.07 -23.64 27.54
C HIS A 176 -10.76 -24.32 27.14
N ARG A 177 -10.22 -25.16 28.03
CA ARG A 177 -8.92 -25.83 27.84
C ARG A 177 -8.81 -26.71 26.60
N ASN A 178 -9.94 -27.12 26.02
CA ASN A 178 -9.99 -28.00 24.87
C ASN A 178 -10.48 -27.32 23.59
N GLU A 179 -10.50 -25.98 23.54
CA GLU A 179 -10.86 -25.19 22.36
C GLU A 179 -9.64 -24.46 21.78
N PHE A 180 -9.47 -24.48 20.45
CA PHE A 180 -8.20 -24.11 19.81
C PHE A 180 -8.31 -23.17 18.59
N TRP A 181 -9.52 -22.77 18.15
CA TRP A 181 -9.66 -21.93 16.95
C TRP A 181 -8.89 -20.61 17.06
N SER A 182 -8.91 -19.93 18.22
CA SER A 182 -8.28 -18.63 18.44
C SER A 182 -6.74 -18.72 18.38
N ALA A 183 -6.17 -19.78 18.97
CA ALA A 183 -4.74 -20.06 18.91
C ALA A 183 -4.26 -20.40 17.48
N LEU A 184 -5.07 -21.14 16.72
CA LEU A 184 -4.78 -21.49 15.33
C LEU A 184 -4.91 -20.26 14.40
N LEU A 185 -5.91 -19.39 14.64
CA LEU A 185 -6.08 -18.14 13.91
C LEU A 185 -4.87 -17.21 14.11
N GLU A 186 -4.40 -17.05 15.35
CA GLU A 186 -3.17 -16.31 15.68
C GLU A 186 -1.95 -16.89 14.96
N LYS A 187 -1.82 -18.22 14.91
CA LYS A 187 -0.74 -18.87 14.16
C LYS A 187 -0.79 -18.57 12.67
N ALA A 188 -1.97 -18.63 12.05
CA ALA A 188 -2.13 -18.33 10.63
C ALA A 188 -1.77 -16.86 10.32
N TYR A 189 -2.14 -15.94 11.22
CA TYR A 189 -1.78 -14.53 11.09
C TYR A 189 -0.27 -14.30 11.32
N ALA A 190 0.34 -15.00 12.28
CA ALA A 190 1.79 -15.00 12.49
C ALA A 190 2.54 -15.51 11.25
N LYS A 191 2.05 -16.59 10.63
CA LYS A 191 2.58 -17.11 9.36
C LYS A 191 2.49 -16.07 8.24
N LEU A 192 1.34 -15.41 8.10
CA LEU A 192 1.12 -14.39 7.08
C LEU A 192 2.13 -13.24 7.17
N HIS A 193 2.47 -12.82 8.39
CA HIS A 193 3.46 -11.76 8.67
C HIS A 193 4.90 -12.25 8.83
N GLY A 194 5.11 -13.57 8.90
CA GLY A 194 6.40 -14.26 8.86
C GLY A 194 6.90 -14.81 10.20
N SER A 195 6.39 -14.36 11.34
CA SER A 195 6.68 -14.92 12.68
C SER A 195 5.68 -14.40 13.73
N TYR A 196 5.62 -15.04 14.89
CA TYR A 196 4.86 -14.54 16.04
C TYR A 196 5.39 -13.18 16.53
N GLU A 197 6.72 -12.99 16.56
CA GLU A 197 7.34 -11.71 16.92
C GLU A 197 6.87 -10.55 16.03
N ALA A 198 6.53 -10.79 14.77
CA ALA A 198 6.02 -9.76 13.86
C ALA A 198 4.64 -9.20 14.26
N LEU A 199 3.90 -9.93 15.11
CA LEU A 199 2.62 -9.49 15.65
C LEU A 199 2.76 -8.57 16.87
N LYS A 200 3.94 -8.50 17.49
CA LYS A 200 4.19 -7.61 18.62
C LYS A 200 4.03 -6.14 18.21
N GLY A 201 3.14 -5.43 18.89
CA GLY A 201 2.87 -4.01 18.67
C GLY A 201 2.18 -3.72 17.33
N GLY A 202 0.97 -3.17 17.39
CA GLY A 202 0.16 -2.83 16.23
C GLY A 202 -1.07 -2.04 16.62
N ASN A 203 -1.83 -1.63 15.61
CA ASN A 203 -3.09 -0.94 15.79
C ASN A 203 -4.27 -1.87 15.49
N THR A 204 -5.33 -1.81 16.29
CA THR A 204 -6.52 -2.67 16.16
C THR A 204 -7.13 -2.60 14.75
N THR A 205 -7.11 -1.42 14.14
CA THR A 205 -7.58 -1.17 12.77
C THR A 205 -6.90 -2.05 11.73
N GLU A 206 -5.62 -2.38 11.91
CA GLU A 206 -4.88 -3.23 10.98
C GLU A 206 -5.49 -4.64 10.91
N ALA A 207 -5.87 -5.19 12.06
CA ALA A 207 -6.47 -6.52 12.13
C ALA A 207 -7.93 -6.48 11.66
N MET A 208 -8.69 -5.44 12.05
CA MET A 208 -10.07 -5.28 11.60
C MET A 208 -10.17 -5.20 10.08
N GLU A 209 -9.27 -4.47 9.42
CA GLU A 209 -9.18 -4.43 7.95
C GLU A 209 -8.83 -5.80 7.37
N ASP A 210 -7.85 -6.49 7.95
CA ASP A 210 -7.43 -7.81 7.47
C ASP A 210 -8.53 -8.89 7.68
N PHE A 211 -9.48 -8.66 8.59
CA PHE A 211 -10.63 -9.55 8.80
C PHE A 211 -11.85 -9.21 7.92
N THR A 212 -11.94 -8.00 7.39
CA THR A 212 -13.19 -7.51 6.79
C THR A 212 -13.05 -6.96 5.38
N GLY A 213 -11.85 -6.53 4.98
CA GLY A 213 -11.66 -5.64 3.82
C GLY A 213 -12.29 -4.27 3.99
N GLY A 214 -12.73 -3.94 5.20
CA GLY A 214 -13.39 -2.69 5.59
C GLY A 214 -12.49 -1.47 5.47
N VAL A 215 -13.08 -0.32 5.76
CA VAL A 215 -12.39 0.96 5.83
C VAL A 215 -12.39 1.49 7.25
N THR A 216 -11.24 1.92 7.72
CA THR A 216 -11.11 2.36 9.11
C THR A 216 -11.31 3.86 9.22
N GLU A 217 -11.76 4.32 10.37
CA GLU A 217 -11.82 5.71 10.77
C GLU A 217 -11.20 5.83 12.16
N PHE A 218 -10.42 6.89 12.34
CA PHE A 218 -9.70 7.16 13.57
C PHE A 218 -10.21 8.46 14.21
N PHE A 219 -10.52 8.39 15.50
CA PHE A 219 -10.98 9.53 16.29
C PHE A 219 -10.10 9.70 17.54
N GLU A 220 -9.49 10.88 17.66
CA GLU A 220 -8.98 11.34 18.94
C GLU A 220 -10.16 11.76 19.81
N ILE A 221 -10.32 11.12 20.97
CA ILE A 221 -11.50 11.33 21.83
C ILE A 221 -11.62 12.79 22.30
N LYS A 222 -10.48 13.47 22.50
CA LYS A 222 -10.43 14.90 22.84
C LYS A 222 -11.02 15.81 21.76
N GLU A 223 -10.95 15.38 20.50
CA GLU A 223 -11.47 16.10 19.33
C GLU A 223 -12.76 15.47 18.78
N ALA A 224 -13.37 14.56 19.54
CA ALA A 224 -14.54 13.82 19.07
C ALA A 224 -15.73 14.76 18.81
N PRO A 225 -16.46 14.55 17.70
CA PRO A 225 -17.74 15.20 17.44
C PRO A 225 -18.72 15.10 18.61
N ARG A 226 -19.55 16.14 18.81
CA ARG A 226 -20.56 16.15 19.89
C ARG A 226 -21.55 14.99 19.83
N ASP A 227 -21.79 14.44 18.63
CA ASP A 227 -22.68 13.32 18.39
C ASP A 227 -21.96 11.97 18.28
N MET A 228 -20.72 11.86 18.77
CA MET A 228 -19.90 10.65 18.72
C MET A 228 -20.63 9.40 19.24
N TYR A 229 -21.35 9.47 20.36
CA TYR A 229 -22.14 8.33 20.86
C TYR A 229 -23.14 7.79 19.81
N ARG A 230 -23.79 8.69 19.05
CA ARG A 230 -24.72 8.32 17.98
C ARG A 230 -23.99 7.70 16.80
N ILE A 231 -22.80 8.19 16.46
CA ILE A 231 -21.94 7.61 15.42
C ILE A 231 -21.55 6.18 15.80
N MET A 232 -21.06 5.98 17.03
CA MET A 232 -20.70 4.65 17.55
C MET A 232 -21.91 3.70 17.54
N LYS A 233 -23.08 4.16 17.98
CA LYS A 233 -24.29 3.33 18.01
C LYS A 233 -24.69 2.87 16.61
N LYS A 234 -24.72 3.80 15.65
CA LYS A 234 -24.98 3.47 14.24
C LYS A 234 -23.93 2.52 13.67
N ALA A 235 -22.67 2.60 14.11
CA ALA A 235 -21.61 1.70 13.68
C ALA A 235 -21.85 0.26 14.18
N ILE A 236 -22.19 0.05 15.45
CA ILE A 236 -22.59 -1.29 15.97
C ILE A 236 -23.80 -1.84 15.22
N GLU A 237 -24.84 -1.03 15.02
CA GLU A 237 -26.06 -1.44 14.32
C GLU A 237 -25.78 -1.88 12.86
N ARG A 238 -24.71 -1.35 12.25
CA ARG A 238 -24.24 -1.71 10.90
C ARG A 238 -23.24 -2.87 10.89
N GLY A 239 -22.89 -3.41 12.05
CA GLY A 239 -21.92 -4.48 12.20
C GLY A 239 -20.45 -4.04 12.08
N SER A 240 -20.17 -2.73 12.14
CA SER A 240 -18.80 -2.20 12.17
C SER A 240 -18.05 -2.72 13.39
N LEU A 241 -16.75 -2.97 13.23
CA LEU A 241 -15.88 -3.36 14.34
C LEU A 241 -15.34 -2.11 15.02
N MET A 242 -15.29 -2.07 16.35
CA MET A 242 -14.80 -0.90 17.08
C MET A 242 -13.80 -1.28 18.16
N GLY A 243 -12.70 -0.52 18.21
CA GLY A 243 -11.66 -0.65 19.21
C GLY A 243 -11.36 0.71 19.85
N CYS A 244 -10.81 0.69 21.05
CA CYS A 244 -10.37 1.90 21.72
C CYS A 244 -9.11 1.64 22.53
N SER A 245 -8.36 2.71 22.83
CA SER A 245 -7.11 2.58 23.59
C SER A 245 -6.83 3.83 24.42
N ILE A 246 -5.95 3.65 25.40
CA ILE A 246 -5.47 4.71 26.30
C ILE A 246 -3.98 4.88 26.05
N ASP A 247 -3.57 6.07 25.62
CA ASP A 247 -2.16 6.39 25.43
C ASP A 247 -1.40 6.40 26.76
N ASP A 248 -0.16 5.91 26.74
CA ASP A 248 0.71 5.85 27.91
C ASP A 248 1.29 7.22 28.31
N GLY A 249 1.01 8.27 27.54
CA GLY A 249 1.49 9.63 27.80
C GLY A 249 2.97 9.84 27.46
N THR A 250 3.65 8.84 26.90
CA THR A 250 4.88 9.11 26.15
C THR A 250 4.43 9.82 24.87
N ASN A 251 4.87 11.06 24.66
CA ASN A 251 4.52 11.86 23.49
C ASN A 251 4.98 11.15 22.20
N MET A 252 4.20 10.21 21.70
CA MET A 252 4.08 9.95 20.28
C MET A 252 3.33 11.16 19.72
N THR A 253 4.04 12.27 19.55
CA THR A 253 3.62 13.31 18.62
C THR A 253 3.66 12.68 17.25
N TYR A 254 2.53 12.07 16.86
CA TYR A 254 2.20 11.86 15.46
C TYR A 254 2.35 13.22 14.81
N GLY A 255 3.34 13.36 13.92
CA GLY A 255 3.80 14.64 13.41
C GLY A 255 2.64 15.53 13.00
N THR A 256 2.25 16.45 13.87
CA THR A 256 1.45 17.59 13.46
C THR A 256 2.36 18.37 12.54
N SER A 257 2.00 18.44 11.27
CA SER A 257 2.48 19.53 10.41
C SER A 257 2.28 20.82 11.22
N PRO A 258 3.23 21.77 11.25
CA PRO A 258 2.98 23.07 11.86
C PRO A 258 1.78 23.68 11.14
N SER A 259 0.60 23.57 11.74
CA SER A 259 -0.57 24.28 11.29
C SER A 259 -0.29 25.75 11.59
N SER A 260 -0.26 26.56 10.53
CA SER A 260 0.06 28.00 10.49
C SER A 260 1.55 28.38 10.50
N LEU A 261 2.28 28.10 9.41
CA LEU A 261 3.38 28.97 9.02
C LEU A 261 2.77 30.23 8.39
N ASN A 262 2.90 31.36 9.09
CA ASN A 262 2.52 32.67 8.60
C ASN A 262 3.32 32.97 7.31
N MET A 263 2.68 33.47 6.26
CA MET A 263 3.30 33.74 4.95
C MET A 263 4.53 34.67 5.07
N GLY A 264 4.59 35.49 6.12
CA GLY A 264 5.76 36.31 6.46
C GLY A 264 7.01 35.51 6.88
N GLU A 265 6.88 34.40 7.61
CA GLU A 265 8.03 33.59 8.05
C GLU A 265 8.66 32.78 6.91
N LEU A 266 7.85 32.43 5.89
CA LEU A 266 8.34 31.75 4.68
C LEU A 266 9.19 32.72 3.83
N ILE A 267 8.76 33.98 3.73
CA ILE A 267 9.50 35.05 3.04
C ILE A 267 10.81 35.34 3.80
N ASP A 268 10.78 35.42 5.14
CA ASP A 268 12.00 35.61 5.95
C ASP A 268 12.98 34.43 5.86
N ARG A 269 12.50 33.20 5.60
CA ARG A 269 13.36 32.04 5.34
C ARG A 269 13.95 32.06 3.93
N MET A 270 13.19 32.49 2.93
CA MET A 270 13.68 32.63 1.56
C MET A 270 14.72 33.75 1.44
N VAL A 271 14.53 34.86 2.15
CA VAL A 271 15.48 35.98 2.22
C VAL A 271 16.77 35.58 2.94
N ARG A 272 16.67 34.84 4.07
CA ARG A 272 17.86 34.32 4.79
C ARG A 272 18.71 33.34 3.99
N ASN A 273 18.11 32.60 3.07
CA ASN A 273 18.84 31.65 2.22
C ASN A 273 19.52 32.31 1.00
N MET A 274 19.14 33.54 0.63
CA MET A 274 19.87 34.30 -0.39
C MET A 274 21.15 34.97 0.15
N ASP A 275 21.22 35.29 1.45
CA ASP A 275 22.38 35.98 2.03
C ASP A 275 23.57 35.08 2.38
N ASN A 276 23.42 33.74 2.33
CA ASN A 276 24.48 32.79 2.68
C ASN A 276 25.33 32.30 1.49
N SER A 277 25.32 33.00 0.35
CA SER A 277 26.15 32.64 -0.81
C SER A 277 27.57 33.22 -0.77
N ARG A 278 28.19 33.34 0.42
CA ARG A 278 29.62 33.67 0.57
C ARG A 278 30.17 33.06 1.86
N LEU A 279 30.96 31.99 1.75
CA LEU A 279 32.11 31.60 2.61
C LEU A 279 32.63 30.25 2.07
N ARG A 280 33.64 30.28 1.20
CA ARG A 280 35.07 29.97 1.44
C ARG A 280 35.38 28.50 1.73
N ASP A 281 36.09 27.97 0.74
CA ASP A 281 36.80 26.72 0.60
C ASP A 281 37.99 26.64 1.58
N SER A 282 37.89 25.78 2.61
CA SER A 282 39.00 25.17 3.35
C SER A 282 38.48 24.37 4.54
N ASP A 283 38.48 23.04 4.40
CA ASP A 283 38.80 22.03 5.44
C ASP A 283 38.13 20.68 5.10
N LEU A 284 38.71 20.00 4.12
CA LEU A 284 38.49 18.57 3.87
C LEU A 284 39.41 17.77 4.80
N ASP A 285 38.86 17.18 5.86
CA ASP A 285 39.48 16.05 6.56
C ASP A 285 38.65 14.77 6.29
N PRO A 286 39.14 13.82 5.47
CA PRO A 286 38.38 12.65 5.08
C PRO A 286 38.64 11.53 6.07
N ARG A 287 37.91 11.49 7.20
CA ARG A 287 37.89 10.32 8.10
C ARG A 287 36.70 10.31 9.07
N SER A 288 35.52 9.91 8.59
CA SER A 288 34.52 9.14 9.38
C SER A 288 33.36 8.68 8.50
N SER A 289 33.60 7.61 7.75
CA SER A 289 32.51 6.78 7.22
C SER A 289 32.08 5.79 8.32
N ASP A 290 31.08 6.18 9.11
CA ASP A 290 30.28 5.23 9.88
C ASP A 290 28.80 5.62 9.69
N GLU A 291 28.28 5.40 8.48
CA GLU A 291 26.83 5.34 8.22
C GLU A 291 26.28 4.13 8.96
N ARG A 292 26.05 4.28 10.26
CA ARG A 292 25.13 3.40 10.97
C ARG A 292 23.73 3.96 10.77
N PRO A 293 22.77 3.16 10.27
CA PRO A 293 21.39 3.60 10.24
C PRO A 293 20.99 3.95 11.67
N VAL A 294 20.52 5.18 11.88
CA VAL A 294 19.93 5.62 13.15
C VAL A 294 18.78 4.65 13.43
N ARG A 295 19.02 3.68 14.32
CA ARG A 295 17.99 2.80 14.85
C ARG A 295 17.05 3.68 15.66
N THR A 296 16.03 4.21 15.03
CA THR A 296 14.84 4.67 15.76
C THR A 296 14.20 3.41 16.33
N ILE A 297 14.52 3.14 17.59
CA ILE A 297 13.94 2.06 18.40
C ILE A 297 12.43 2.23 18.31
N VAL A 298 11.72 1.23 17.76
CA VAL A 298 10.26 1.16 17.88
C VAL A 298 9.97 1.23 19.37
N PRO A 299 9.26 2.26 19.88
CA PRO A 299 9.02 2.38 21.31
C PRO A 299 8.32 1.12 21.78
N VAL A 300 8.93 0.42 22.73
CA VAL A 300 8.28 -0.68 23.43
C VAL A 300 7.11 -0.06 24.17
N GLN A 301 5.90 -0.21 23.65
CA GLN A 301 4.69 0.14 24.38
C GLN A 301 4.60 -0.80 25.59
N TYR A 302 4.68 -0.25 26.79
CA TYR A 302 4.56 -1.02 28.02
C TYR A 302 3.11 -0.94 28.51
N GLU A 303 2.44 -2.09 28.55
CA GLU A 303 1.10 -2.21 29.10
C GLU A 303 1.13 -1.87 30.61
N THR A 304 0.43 -0.80 31.01
CA THR A 304 0.50 -0.27 32.38
C THR A 304 -0.88 -0.24 33.01
N LYS A 305 -1.08 -1.06 34.05
CA LYS A 305 -2.33 -1.10 34.83
C LYS A 305 -2.49 0.18 35.67
N MET A 306 -3.67 0.78 35.61
CA MET A 306 -4.08 1.97 36.34
C MET A 306 -4.81 1.59 37.64
N ALA A 307 -4.92 2.54 38.57
CA ALA A 307 -5.69 2.36 39.81
C ALA A 307 -7.19 2.11 39.56
N SER A 308 -7.72 2.60 38.43
CA SER A 308 -9.10 2.36 37.98
C SER A 308 -9.36 0.97 37.40
N GLY A 309 -8.34 0.11 37.34
CA GLY A 309 -8.42 -1.21 36.71
C GLY A 309 -8.11 -1.21 35.20
N LEU A 310 -8.22 -0.07 34.52
CA LEU A 310 -7.87 0.08 33.10
C LEU A 310 -6.36 -0.08 32.83
N VAL A 311 -5.98 -0.38 31.59
CA VAL A 311 -4.60 -0.61 31.16
C VAL A 311 -4.24 0.39 30.05
N LYS A 312 -3.13 1.09 30.21
CA LYS A 312 -2.57 2.01 29.19
C LYS A 312 -1.65 1.26 28.23
N GLY A 313 -1.53 1.79 27.01
CA GLY A 313 -0.72 1.16 25.95
C GLY A 313 -1.32 -0.16 25.46
N HIS A 314 -2.64 -0.33 25.62
CA HIS A 314 -3.37 -1.57 25.39
C HIS A 314 -4.66 -1.31 24.60
N ALA A 315 -5.05 -2.26 23.76
CA ALA A 315 -6.26 -2.18 22.94
C ALA A 315 -7.45 -2.87 23.63
N TYR A 316 -8.59 -2.19 23.63
CA TYR A 316 -9.87 -2.70 24.10
C TYR A 316 -10.85 -2.83 22.94
N SER A 317 -11.76 -3.80 23.03
CA SER A 317 -12.89 -3.96 22.11
C SER A 317 -14.08 -3.16 22.62
N VAL A 318 -14.78 -2.44 21.75
CA VAL A 318 -16.11 -1.89 22.06
C VAL A 318 -17.16 -2.92 21.65
N THR A 319 -17.86 -3.51 22.61
CA THR A 319 -18.75 -4.66 22.39
C THR A 319 -20.24 -4.36 22.60
N GLY A 320 -20.58 -3.14 23.00
CA GLY A 320 -21.98 -2.74 23.22
C GLY A 320 -22.15 -1.26 23.53
N LEU A 321 -23.29 -0.71 23.14
CA LEU A 321 -23.70 0.68 23.40
C LEU A 321 -25.18 0.69 23.77
N GLU A 322 -25.47 1.07 25.01
CA GLU A 322 -26.83 0.99 25.55
C GLU A 322 -27.21 2.25 26.32
N GLU A 323 -28.48 2.60 26.26
CA GLU A 323 -29.04 3.64 27.10
C GLU A 323 -29.96 2.99 28.14
N THR A 324 -29.86 3.44 29.38
CA THR A 324 -30.74 2.98 30.47
C THR A 324 -31.17 4.16 31.31
N ILE A 325 -32.18 3.96 32.16
CA ILE A 325 -32.65 4.96 33.11
C ILE A 325 -32.15 4.56 34.49
N PHE A 326 -31.36 5.43 35.12
CA PHE A 326 -30.89 5.23 36.48
C PHE A 326 -31.25 6.47 37.30
N LYS A 327 -31.96 6.28 38.42
CA LYS A 327 -32.42 7.38 39.29
C LYS A 327 -33.19 8.49 38.53
N ASN A 328 -34.06 8.10 37.59
CA ASN A 328 -34.84 8.97 36.69
C ASN A 328 -34.02 9.80 35.68
N GLU A 329 -32.72 9.53 35.56
CA GLU A 329 -31.86 10.15 34.57
C GLU A 329 -31.48 9.15 33.49
N LYS A 330 -31.40 9.63 32.25
CA LYS A 330 -30.99 8.80 31.12
C LYS A 330 -29.47 8.72 31.09
N VAL A 331 -28.93 7.52 31.27
CA VAL A 331 -27.49 7.24 31.28
C VAL A 331 -27.10 6.50 30.01
N LYS A 332 -26.01 6.95 29.40
CA LYS A 332 -25.38 6.30 28.24
C LYS A 332 -24.26 5.40 28.71
N LEU A 333 -24.26 4.16 28.26
CA LEU A 333 -23.31 3.13 28.66
C LEU A 333 -22.53 2.62 27.46
N VAL A 334 -21.26 2.29 27.70
CA VAL A 334 -20.36 1.65 26.75
C VAL A 334 -19.89 0.35 27.38
N ARG A 335 -20.04 -0.76 26.66
CA ARG A 335 -19.46 -2.05 27.05
C ARG A 335 -18.14 -2.24 26.35
N LEU A 336 -17.11 -2.51 27.13
CA LEU A 336 -15.77 -2.74 26.67
C LEU A 336 -15.30 -4.13 27.06
N ARG A 337 -14.37 -4.69 26.29
CA ARG A 337 -13.70 -5.93 26.64
C ARG A 337 -12.18 -5.78 26.58
N ASN A 338 -11.54 -6.22 27.65
CA ASN A 338 -10.10 -6.43 27.76
C ASN A 338 -9.71 -7.79 27.12
N PRO A 339 -8.90 -7.82 26.05
CA PRO A 339 -8.41 -9.05 25.43
C PRO A 339 -7.58 -9.98 26.34
N TRP A 340 -7.13 -9.53 27.50
CA TRP A 340 -6.54 -10.42 28.51
C TRP A 340 -7.55 -11.45 29.05
N GLY A 341 -8.85 -11.17 28.92
CA GLY A 341 -9.92 -11.99 29.50
C GLY A 341 -10.00 -11.89 31.02
N GLN A 342 -9.41 -10.84 31.59
CA GLN A 342 -9.34 -10.53 33.01
C GLN A 342 -8.90 -9.06 33.16
N VAL A 343 -8.90 -8.53 34.38
CA VAL A 343 -8.54 -7.15 34.72
C VAL A 343 -9.53 -6.15 34.12
N GLU A 344 -10.53 -5.82 34.93
CA GLU A 344 -11.68 -4.99 34.53
C GLU A 344 -11.70 -3.63 35.24
N TRP A 345 -12.55 -2.74 34.72
CA TRP A 345 -12.90 -1.45 35.33
C TRP A 345 -13.49 -1.65 36.72
N ASN A 346 -13.09 -0.82 37.69
CA ASN A 346 -13.56 -0.91 39.08
C ASN A 346 -14.41 0.28 39.55
N GLY A 347 -14.83 1.14 38.62
CA GLY A 347 -15.68 2.30 38.91
C GLY A 347 -17.17 2.05 38.68
N SER A 348 -17.92 3.12 38.39
CA SER A 348 -19.36 3.05 38.14
C SER A 348 -19.71 2.11 36.98
N TRP A 349 -20.76 1.32 37.12
CA TRP A 349 -21.22 0.30 36.16
C TRP A 349 -20.31 -0.91 35.95
N SER A 350 -19.19 -1.02 36.68
CA SER A 350 -18.41 -2.26 36.74
C SER A 350 -19.25 -3.44 37.26
N ASP A 351 -18.82 -4.67 36.98
CA ASP A 351 -19.51 -5.90 37.39
C ASP A 351 -19.84 -5.94 38.89
N SER A 352 -18.91 -5.47 39.72
CA SER A 352 -19.02 -5.42 41.18
C SER A 352 -19.62 -4.12 41.74
N TRP A 353 -20.12 -3.23 40.87
CA TRP A 353 -20.69 -1.95 41.29
C TRP A 353 -21.95 -2.14 42.14
N LYS A 354 -21.90 -1.68 43.40
CA LYS A 354 -22.96 -1.95 44.40
C LYS A 354 -24.34 -1.41 44.00
N ASP A 355 -24.35 -0.34 43.22
CA ASP A 355 -25.58 0.34 42.80
C ASP A 355 -26.32 -0.40 41.67
N TRP A 356 -25.77 -1.50 41.12
CA TRP A 356 -26.56 -2.43 40.31
C TRP A 356 -27.81 -2.92 41.07
N SER A 357 -27.78 -2.97 42.40
CA SER A 357 -28.95 -3.30 43.23
C SER A 357 -30.17 -2.40 42.98
N PHE A 358 -29.98 -1.17 42.49
CA PHE A 358 -31.06 -0.21 42.16
C PHE A 358 -31.54 -0.30 40.70
N VAL A 359 -30.93 -1.15 39.87
CA VAL A 359 -31.35 -1.38 38.48
C VAL A 359 -32.33 -2.56 38.45
N ASP A 360 -33.43 -2.38 37.73
CA ASP A 360 -34.47 -3.41 37.57
C ASP A 360 -33.92 -4.70 36.95
N GLN A 361 -34.50 -5.83 37.34
CA GLN A 361 -34.00 -7.14 36.91
C GLN A 361 -34.08 -7.33 35.38
N ASP A 362 -35.14 -6.84 34.74
CA ASP A 362 -35.30 -6.92 33.28
C ASP A 362 -34.23 -6.08 32.56
N GLU A 363 -33.90 -4.91 33.10
CA GLU A 363 -32.82 -4.06 32.57
C GLU A 363 -31.45 -4.72 32.76
N LYS A 364 -31.19 -5.40 33.89
CA LYS A 364 -29.95 -6.17 34.07
C LYS A 364 -29.81 -7.29 33.05
N VAL A 365 -30.90 -8.01 32.79
CA VAL A 365 -30.91 -9.09 31.78
C VAL A 365 -30.66 -8.51 30.40
N ARG A 366 -31.30 -7.38 30.05
CA ARG A 366 -31.11 -6.68 28.77
C ARG A 366 -29.66 -6.19 28.60
N LEU A 367 -29.06 -5.63 29.64
CA LEU A 367 -27.66 -5.20 29.68
C LEU A 367 -26.68 -6.37 29.80
N GLN A 368 -27.16 -7.60 29.89
CA GLN A 368 -26.34 -8.81 30.06
C GLN A 368 -25.41 -8.70 31.28
N HIS A 369 -25.87 -8.08 32.36
CA HIS A 369 -25.09 -7.94 33.59
C HIS A 369 -24.81 -9.32 34.18
N GLN A 370 -23.52 -9.63 34.32
CA GLN A 370 -23.00 -10.81 35.01
C GLN A 370 -21.86 -10.33 35.91
N VAL A 371 -21.52 -11.13 36.92
CA VAL A 371 -20.36 -10.86 37.78
C VAL A 371 -19.35 -11.96 37.49
N THR A 372 -18.52 -11.74 36.48
CA THR A 372 -17.63 -12.75 35.92
C THR A 372 -16.33 -12.09 35.50
N GLU A 373 -15.19 -12.60 35.98
CA GLU A 373 -13.88 -12.09 35.53
C GLU A 373 -13.57 -12.67 34.14
N ASP A 374 -14.07 -12.02 33.10
CA ASP A 374 -13.91 -12.39 31.69
C ASP A 374 -13.33 -11.24 30.83
N GLY A 375 -12.99 -10.13 31.49
CA GLY A 375 -12.44 -8.92 30.89
C GLY A 375 -13.48 -7.98 30.31
N GLU A 376 -14.77 -8.34 30.27
CA GLU A 376 -15.85 -7.50 29.79
C GLU A 376 -16.49 -6.69 30.92
N PHE A 377 -16.79 -5.42 30.68
CA PHE A 377 -17.40 -4.55 31.67
C PHE A 377 -18.19 -3.42 31.02
N TRP A 378 -19.19 -2.91 31.76
CA TRP A 378 -19.86 -1.66 31.43
C TRP A 378 -19.18 -0.47 32.10
N MET A 379 -19.21 0.68 31.43
CA MET A 379 -18.86 1.98 32.01
C MET A 379 -19.78 3.07 31.46
N SER A 380 -19.85 4.21 32.16
CA SER A 380 -20.58 5.36 31.62
C SER A 380 -19.85 5.94 30.40
N TYR A 381 -20.60 6.50 29.45
CA TYR A 381 -19.99 7.18 28.30
C TYR A 381 -19.13 8.38 28.73
N ASP A 382 -19.48 9.06 29.81
CA ASP A 382 -18.69 10.18 30.33
C ASP A 382 -17.34 9.70 30.87
N ASP A 383 -17.32 8.58 31.60
CA ASP A 383 -16.07 7.94 32.04
C ASP A 383 -15.25 7.45 30.83
N PHE A 384 -15.91 6.93 29.79
CA PHE A 384 -15.24 6.52 28.56
C PHE A 384 -14.50 7.70 27.91
N ILE A 385 -15.18 8.83 27.71
CA ILE A 385 -14.58 10.04 27.13
C ILE A 385 -13.48 10.62 28.04
N TYR A 386 -13.61 10.49 29.35
CA TYR A 386 -12.60 10.96 30.30
C TYR A 386 -11.33 10.12 30.30
N HIS A 387 -11.45 8.79 30.22
CA HIS A 387 -10.33 7.86 30.36
C HIS A 387 -9.66 7.46 29.05
N PHE A 388 -10.43 7.26 27.98
CA PHE A 388 -9.89 6.80 26.70
C PHE A 388 -9.39 7.96 25.84
N THR A 389 -8.35 7.70 25.04
CA THR A 389 -7.74 8.73 24.19
C THR A 389 -8.07 8.54 22.72
N LYS A 390 -8.30 7.28 22.29
CA LYS A 390 -8.48 6.92 20.89
C LYS A 390 -9.68 5.99 20.71
N LEU A 391 -10.43 6.23 19.64
CA LEU A 391 -11.49 5.36 19.14
C LEU A 391 -11.23 5.05 17.67
N GLU A 392 -11.35 3.77 17.34
CA GLU A 392 -11.06 3.19 16.04
C GLU A 392 -12.32 2.46 15.56
N ILE A 393 -12.81 2.80 14.36
CA ILE A 393 -14.02 2.19 13.79
C ILE A 393 -13.67 1.61 12.42
N CYS A 394 -13.85 0.31 12.24
CA CYS A 394 -13.76 -0.35 10.93
C CYS A 394 -15.16 -0.55 10.36
N ASN A 395 -15.51 0.27 9.37
CA ASN A 395 -16.76 0.16 8.66
C ASN A 395 -16.67 -0.87 7.54
N LEU A 396 -17.75 -1.63 7.41
CA LEU A 396 -17.90 -2.65 6.39
C LEU A 396 -18.22 -2.04 5.03
N THR A 397 -17.60 -2.54 3.97
CA THR A 397 -17.93 -2.20 2.59
C THR A 397 -19.19 -2.94 2.13
N ALA A 398 -19.73 -2.61 0.96
CA ALA A 398 -20.87 -3.34 0.39
C ALA A 398 -20.56 -4.84 0.22
N ASP A 399 -19.32 -5.20 -0.15
CA ASP A 399 -18.87 -6.59 -0.26
C ASP A 399 -18.85 -7.32 1.10
N ALA A 400 -18.73 -6.57 2.20
CA ALA A 400 -18.79 -7.08 3.55
C ALA A 400 -20.23 -7.35 4.05
N LEU A 401 -21.25 -6.80 3.37
CA LEU A 401 -22.64 -6.75 3.81
C LEU A 401 -23.62 -7.31 2.76
N GLU A 402 -23.96 -8.60 2.83
CA GLU A 402 -24.99 -9.25 1.99
C GLU A 402 -26.43 -8.94 2.48
N SER A 403 -26.80 -7.67 2.65
CA SER A 403 -28.19 -7.33 3.03
C SER A 403 -28.78 -6.21 2.18
N ASP A 404 -29.97 -6.47 1.62
CA ASP A 404 -30.79 -5.60 0.75
C ASP A 404 -31.28 -4.27 1.38
N LYS A 405 -30.76 -3.86 2.55
CA LYS A 405 -31.28 -2.70 3.30
C LYS A 405 -30.29 -1.56 3.51
N LEU A 406 -29.06 -1.65 3.00
CA LEU A 406 -28.02 -0.66 3.26
C LEU A 406 -27.71 0.14 1.99
N HIS A 407 -27.61 1.47 2.12
CA HIS A 407 -27.10 2.35 1.06
C HIS A 407 -25.74 1.80 0.59
N THR A 408 -25.70 1.28 -0.63
CA THR A 408 -24.51 0.64 -1.19
C THR A 408 -23.51 1.72 -1.58
N TRP A 409 -22.43 1.85 -0.83
CA TRP A 409 -21.29 2.68 -1.23
C TRP A 409 -20.68 2.13 -2.52
N THR A 410 -20.47 2.99 -3.52
CA THR A 410 -19.62 2.64 -4.66
C THR A 410 -18.16 2.77 -4.26
N VAL A 411 -17.35 1.75 -4.58
CA VAL A 411 -15.94 1.69 -4.18
C VAL A 411 -15.06 1.67 -5.43
N SER A 412 -14.13 2.61 -5.52
CA SER A 412 -13.01 2.54 -6.45
C SER A 412 -11.73 2.18 -5.69
N VAL A 413 -10.98 1.22 -6.21
CA VAL A 413 -9.72 0.74 -5.62
C VAL A 413 -8.62 0.93 -6.66
N ASN A 414 -7.64 1.76 -6.34
CA ASN A 414 -6.49 2.02 -7.19
C ASN A 414 -5.21 1.58 -6.48
N GLU A 415 -4.39 0.79 -7.15
CA GLU A 415 -3.06 0.43 -6.66
C GLU A 415 -2.01 1.39 -7.19
N GLY A 416 -1.06 1.79 -6.35
CA GLY A 416 -0.02 2.72 -6.73
C GLY A 416 1.31 2.44 -6.04
N ARG A 417 2.35 3.16 -6.47
CA ARG A 417 3.69 3.05 -5.89
C ARG A 417 4.42 4.39 -5.91
N TRP A 418 5.11 4.68 -4.82
CA TRP A 418 6.14 5.70 -4.75
C TRP A 418 7.47 5.07 -5.13
N VAL A 419 8.06 5.59 -6.19
CA VAL A 419 9.36 5.16 -6.73
C VAL A 419 10.32 6.33 -6.60
N ARG A 420 11.50 6.09 -6.02
CA ARG A 420 12.51 7.12 -5.89
C ARG A 420 12.94 7.59 -7.27
N GLY A 421 12.93 8.91 -7.47
CA GLY A 421 13.26 9.51 -8.77
C GLY A 421 12.24 9.13 -9.84
N CYS A 422 10.95 9.09 -9.53
CA CYS A 422 9.90 8.99 -10.55
C CYS A 422 8.58 9.48 -9.99
N SER A 423 8.11 8.86 -8.91
CA SER A 423 6.78 9.11 -8.32
C SER A 423 6.79 9.33 -6.81
N ALA A 424 7.94 9.21 -6.14
CA ALA A 424 8.10 9.52 -4.72
C ALA A 424 8.36 11.02 -4.51
N GLY A 425 7.34 11.84 -4.79
CA GLY A 425 7.45 13.29 -4.83
C GLY A 425 7.42 13.99 -3.46
N GLY A 426 7.04 13.28 -2.39
CA GLY A 426 6.84 13.87 -1.06
C GLY A 426 5.59 14.75 -1.00
N CYS A 427 5.31 15.39 0.14
CA CYS A 427 4.10 16.20 0.31
C CYS A 427 4.23 17.62 -0.29
N ARG A 428 3.16 18.42 -0.18
CA ARG A 428 3.07 19.76 -0.80
C ARG A 428 4.16 20.76 -0.32
N ASN A 429 4.85 20.46 0.77
CA ASN A 429 6.01 21.22 1.25
C ASN A 429 7.22 21.15 0.29
N PHE A 430 7.22 20.19 -0.63
CA PHE A 430 8.26 19.96 -1.63
C PHE A 430 7.71 20.25 -3.04
N PRO A 431 7.48 21.53 -3.40
CA PRO A 431 6.82 21.91 -4.66
C PRO A 431 7.55 21.45 -5.92
N ASP A 432 8.88 21.27 -5.85
CA ASP A 432 9.69 20.83 -6.99
C ASP A 432 9.40 19.38 -7.40
N THR A 433 8.92 18.56 -6.46
CA THR A 433 8.76 17.12 -6.65
C THR A 433 7.32 16.64 -6.40
N PHE A 434 6.50 17.37 -5.63
CA PHE A 434 5.13 16.98 -5.26
C PHE A 434 4.24 16.60 -6.45
N TRP A 435 4.36 17.33 -7.55
CA TRP A 435 3.56 17.13 -8.75
C TRP A 435 3.80 15.77 -9.42
N THR A 436 4.89 15.08 -9.11
CA THR A 436 5.21 13.75 -9.66
C THR A 436 4.58 12.58 -8.94
N ASN A 437 4.00 12.80 -7.74
CA ASN A 437 3.24 11.75 -7.09
C ASN A 437 2.11 11.26 -8.02
N PRO A 438 1.69 9.98 -7.91
CA PRO A 438 0.56 9.48 -8.69
C PRO A 438 -0.68 10.37 -8.50
N GLN A 439 -1.47 10.53 -9.55
CA GLN A 439 -2.64 11.41 -9.57
C GLN A 439 -3.87 10.61 -9.98
N TYR A 440 -4.94 10.68 -9.19
CA TYR A 440 -6.18 9.94 -9.47
C TYR A 440 -7.33 10.92 -9.69
N ARG A 441 -8.01 10.85 -10.85
CA ARG A 441 -9.22 11.67 -11.06
C ARG A 441 -10.35 11.12 -10.21
N LEU A 442 -11.14 12.02 -9.67
CA LEU A 442 -12.38 11.74 -8.98
C LEU A 442 -13.46 12.64 -9.57
N LYS A 443 -14.42 12.05 -10.27
CA LYS A 443 -15.59 12.76 -10.79
C LYS A 443 -16.79 12.51 -9.87
N LEU A 444 -17.28 13.59 -9.25
CA LEU A 444 -18.49 13.58 -8.43
C LEU A 444 -19.65 14.06 -9.29
N LEU A 445 -20.63 13.17 -9.53
CA LEU A 445 -21.69 13.37 -10.52
C LEU A 445 -23.01 13.83 -9.89
N GLU A 446 -23.42 13.18 -8.82
CA GLU A 446 -24.75 13.30 -8.21
C GLU A 446 -24.63 13.68 -6.73
N GLU A 447 -25.55 14.52 -6.29
CA GLU A 447 -25.70 14.97 -4.91
C GLU A 447 -26.21 13.85 -4.00
N ASP A 448 -25.96 13.96 -2.70
CA ASP A 448 -26.49 13.02 -1.71
C ASP A 448 -28.02 13.18 -1.58
N ASP A 449 -28.77 12.08 -1.41
CA ASP A 449 -30.23 12.12 -1.22
C ASP A 449 -30.58 12.39 0.27
N ASP A 450 -30.04 13.46 0.87
CA ASP A 450 -30.35 13.84 2.25
C ASP A 450 -31.44 14.94 2.31
N PRO A 451 -32.69 14.61 2.67
CA PRO A 451 -33.78 15.59 2.72
C PRO A 451 -33.61 16.64 3.85
N ASP A 452 -32.72 16.40 4.81
CA ASP A 452 -32.41 17.34 5.89
C ASP A 452 -31.20 18.25 5.57
N ASP A 453 -30.51 18.02 4.44
CA ASP A 453 -29.41 18.87 3.99
C ASP A 453 -29.85 19.83 2.88
N SER A 454 -29.49 21.10 3.02
CA SER A 454 -29.79 22.15 2.05
C SER A 454 -28.61 22.42 1.10
N GLN A 455 -27.48 21.73 1.29
CA GLN A 455 -26.27 21.90 0.49
C GLN A 455 -26.16 20.84 -0.61
N VAL A 456 -25.93 21.32 -1.82
CA VAL A 456 -25.59 20.55 -3.03
C VAL A 456 -24.17 19.99 -2.89
N VAL A 457 -24.02 18.86 -2.19
CA VAL A 457 -22.72 18.23 -1.92
C VAL A 457 -22.78 16.72 -2.13
N CYS A 458 -21.62 16.16 -2.47
CA CYS A 458 -21.40 14.73 -2.58
C CYS A 458 -20.53 14.29 -1.40
N SER A 459 -20.98 13.27 -0.66
CA SER A 459 -20.25 12.68 0.45
C SER A 459 -19.42 11.50 -0.02
N PHE A 460 -18.13 11.53 0.30
CA PHE A 460 -17.20 10.46 -0.01
C PHE A 460 -16.12 10.30 1.05
N LEU A 461 -15.50 9.13 1.10
CA LEU A 461 -14.39 8.79 1.98
C LEU A 461 -13.20 8.39 1.10
N VAL A 462 -12.03 8.96 1.40
CA VAL A 462 -10.76 8.57 0.78
C VAL A 462 -9.93 7.85 1.82
N ALA A 463 -9.39 6.69 1.47
CA ALA A 463 -8.53 5.88 2.32
C ALA A 463 -7.24 5.49 1.57
N LEU A 464 -6.09 5.86 2.13
CA LEU A 464 -4.75 5.61 1.58
C LEU A 464 -4.00 4.62 2.48
N MET A 465 -3.72 3.42 1.98
CA MET A 465 -3.05 2.34 2.72
C MET A 465 -1.67 2.01 2.14
N GLN A 466 -0.63 1.93 2.96
CA GLN A 466 0.71 1.46 2.55
C GLN A 466 0.85 -0.07 2.69
N LYS A 467 1.45 -0.76 1.71
CA LYS A 467 1.59 -2.23 1.67
C LYS A 467 2.86 -2.76 2.35
N ASN A 468 2.79 -4.00 2.84
CA ASN A 468 3.89 -4.91 3.24
C ASN A 468 4.90 -4.47 4.32
N ARG A 469 4.76 -3.27 4.91
CA ARG A 469 5.72 -2.74 5.89
C ARG A 469 5.93 -3.60 7.14
N ARG A 470 4.89 -4.30 7.63
CA ARG A 470 4.98 -5.15 8.83
C ARG A 470 5.89 -6.37 8.63
N LYS A 471 5.77 -7.05 7.48
CA LYS A 471 6.63 -8.19 7.09
C LYS A 471 8.11 -7.77 7.00
N ASP A 472 8.36 -6.53 6.61
CA ASP A 472 9.70 -5.97 6.42
C ASP A 472 10.29 -5.35 7.70
N ARG A 473 9.58 -5.37 8.84
CA ARG A 473 10.11 -4.89 10.13
C ARG A 473 11.41 -5.57 10.53
N LYS A 474 11.56 -6.86 10.22
CA LYS A 474 12.81 -7.62 10.44
C LYS A 474 14.00 -7.07 9.65
N LEU A 475 13.74 -6.35 8.56
CA LEU A 475 14.73 -5.63 7.75
C LEU A 475 14.89 -4.17 8.19
N GLY A 476 14.24 -3.76 9.27
CA GLY A 476 14.26 -2.38 9.80
C GLY A 476 13.22 -1.44 9.18
N ALA A 477 12.24 -1.96 8.43
CA ALA A 477 11.21 -1.12 7.82
C ALA A 477 10.22 -0.57 8.86
N ASN A 478 9.98 0.75 8.81
CA ASN A 478 8.95 1.45 9.58
C ASN A 478 7.79 1.89 8.67
N LEU A 479 6.63 2.18 9.27
CA LEU A 479 5.54 2.83 8.54
C LEU A 479 6.01 4.23 8.11
N PHE A 480 5.74 4.59 6.85
CA PHE A 480 5.95 5.95 6.38
C PHE A 480 4.87 6.87 6.93
N THR A 481 5.23 8.13 7.13
CA THR A 481 4.26 9.19 7.35
C THR A 481 3.58 9.48 6.01
N ILE A 482 2.30 9.12 5.88
CA ILE A 482 1.55 9.24 4.61
C ILE A 482 0.36 10.19 4.75
N GLY A 483 -0.13 10.69 3.62
CA GLY A 483 -1.30 11.54 3.53
C GLY A 483 -1.66 11.83 2.07
N PHE A 484 -2.70 12.63 1.86
CA PHE A 484 -3.14 12.98 0.51
C PHE A 484 -3.76 14.38 0.45
N ALA A 485 -3.76 14.96 -0.73
CA ALA A 485 -4.40 16.25 -1.02
C ALA A 485 -5.37 16.12 -2.19
N ILE A 486 -6.45 16.91 -2.17
CA ILE A 486 -7.51 16.92 -3.17
C ILE A 486 -7.60 18.32 -3.76
N TYR A 487 -7.48 18.42 -5.09
CA TYR A 487 -7.58 19.67 -5.83
C TYR A 487 -8.79 19.60 -6.77
N GLU A 488 -9.48 20.72 -6.93
CA GLU A 488 -10.50 20.87 -7.97
C GLU A 488 -9.80 21.12 -9.30
N VAL A 489 -10.25 20.43 -10.35
CA VAL A 489 -9.76 20.61 -11.70
C VAL A 489 -10.52 21.77 -12.35
N PRO A 490 -9.83 22.79 -12.89
CA PRO A 490 -10.45 23.83 -13.69
C PRO A 490 -11.28 23.27 -14.84
N LYS A 491 -12.42 23.89 -15.12
CA LYS A 491 -13.39 23.43 -16.14
C LYS A 491 -12.77 23.28 -17.53
N GLU A 492 -11.79 24.11 -17.85
CA GLU A 492 -11.03 24.08 -19.11
C GLU A 492 -10.22 22.79 -19.29
N MET A 493 -9.88 22.11 -18.19
CA MET A 493 -9.10 20.88 -18.16
C MET A 493 -9.94 19.64 -17.84
N HIS A 494 -11.27 19.78 -17.79
CA HIS A 494 -12.17 18.63 -17.59
C HIS A 494 -12.07 17.66 -18.78
N GLY A 495 -12.05 16.37 -18.48
CA GLY A 495 -11.86 15.33 -19.50
C GLY A 495 -10.43 15.22 -20.05
N ASN A 496 -9.52 16.15 -19.74
CA ASN A 496 -8.10 15.97 -20.03
C ASN A 496 -7.49 14.99 -19.02
N LYS A 497 -7.09 13.81 -19.50
CA LYS A 497 -6.43 12.76 -18.72
C LYS A 497 -4.91 12.94 -18.64
N GLN A 498 -4.38 14.12 -18.95
CA GLN A 498 -2.95 14.36 -18.75
C GLN A 498 -2.60 14.57 -17.28
N HIS A 499 -1.39 14.13 -16.94
CA HIS A 499 -0.77 14.36 -15.64
C HIS A 499 -0.55 15.85 -15.39
N LEU A 500 -1.06 16.35 -14.27
CA LEU A 500 -0.98 17.77 -13.93
C LEU A 500 0.45 18.14 -13.54
N GLN A 501 0.93 19.25 -14.11
CA GLN A 501 2.32 19.70 -14.00
C GLN A 501 2.54 20.56 -12.76
N LYS A 502 3.82 20.86 -12.47
CA LYS A 502 4.25 21.69 -11.32
C LYS A 502 3.44 22.98 -11.15
N ASP A 503 3.26 23.73 -12.23
CA ASP A 503 2.58 25.03 -12.21
C ASP A 503 1.14 24.94 -11.72
N PHE A 504 0.43 23.86 -12.05
CA PHE A 504 -0.93 23.63 -11.55
C PHE A 504 -0.97 23.67 -10.02
N PHE A 505 -0.08 22.95 -9.35
CA PHE A 505 -0.06 22.88 -7.88
C PHE A 505 0.55 24.11 -7.21
N LEU A 506 1.29 24.93 -7.95
CA LEU A 506 1.79 26.23 -7.48
C LEU A 506 0.67 27.27 -7.45
N TYR A 507 -0.20 27.29 -8.46
CA TYR A 507 -1.24 28.31 -8.61
C TYR A 507 -2.62 27.89 -8.09
N ASN A 508 -2.85 26.60 -7.82
CA ASN A 508 -4.12 26.11 -7.28
C ASN A 508 -3.97 25.64 -5.84
N ALA A 509 -4.87 26.08 -4.96
CA ALA A 509 -4.95 25.60 -3.57
C ALA A 509 -5.72 24.29 -3.48
N SER A 510 -5.33 23.41 -2.55
CA SER A 510 -6.08 22.19 -2.27
C SER A 510 -7.46 22.54 -1.72
N LYS A 511 -8.52 21.92 -2.26
CA LYS A 511 -9.89 22.06 -1.72
C LYS A 511 -10.09 21.27 -0.45
N ALA A 512 -9.46 20.10 -0.38
CA ALA A 512 -9.47 19.23 0.78
C ALA A 512 -8.14 18.48 0.88
N ARG A 513 -7.87 17.91 2.05
CA ARG A 513 -6.67 17.10 2.32
C ARG A 513 -6.88 16.26 3.56
N SER A 514 -6.07 15.21 3.73
CA SER A 514 -5.99 14.52 5.02
C SER A 514 -5.62 15.54 6.12
N LYS A 515 -6.27 15.47 7.28
CA LYS A 515 -6.05 16.39 8.42
C LYS A 515 -4.57 16.46 8.80
N THR A 516 -3.94 15.29 8.87
CA THR A 516 -2.56 15.13 9.30
C THR A 516 -1.86 14.11 8.40
N TYR A 517 -0.56 14.29 8.21
CA TYR A 517 0.32 13.27 7.67
C TYR A 517 0.80 12.41 8.83
N ILE A 518 0.48 11.12 8.84
CA ILE A 518 0.68 10.27 10.01
C ILE A 518 1.25 8.92 9.60
N ASN A 519 2.07 8.34 10.47
CA ASN A 519 2.74 7.05 10.28
C ASN A 519 1.84 5.86 10.65
N MET A 520 0.65 5.82 10.08
CA MET A 520 -0.29 4.70 10.19
C MET A 520 -0.29 3.84 8.92
N ARG A 521 -0.76 2.60 9.04
CA ARG A 521 -0.90 1.70 7.89
C ARG A 521 -1.88 2.26 6.86
N GLU A 522 -2.99 2.83 7.33
CA GLU A 522 -3.98 3.52 6.52
C GLU A 522 -4.27 4.91 7.09
N VAL A 523 -4.47 5.88 6.20
CA VAL A 523 -5.00 7.22 6.52
C VAL A 523 -6.28 7.42 5.74
N SER A 524 -7.38 7.62 6.45
CA SER A 524 -8.71 7.77 5.88
C SER A 524 -9.40 9.04 6.37
N GLN A 525 -10.25 9.62 5.52
CA GLN A 525 -11.04 10.78 5.90
C GLN A 525 -12.29 10.93 5.04
N ARG A 526 -13.39 11.35 5.67
CA ARG A 526 -14.63 11.76 5.01
C ARG A 526 -14.57 13.20 4.53
N PHE A 527 -15.11 13.44 3.35
CA PHE A 527 -15.20 14.74 2.70
C PHE A 527 -16.61 14.97 2.15
N ARG A 528 -16.97 16.24 2.07
CA ARG A 528 -18.17 16.72 1.40
C ARG A 528 -17.73 17.83 0.46
N LEU A 529 -17.86 17.60 -0.85
CA LEU A 529 -17.47 18.55 -1.88
C LEU A 529 -18.61 18.68 -2.90
N PRO A 530 -18.77 19.84 -3.57
CA PRO A 530 -19.78 19.98 -4.60
C PRO A 530 -19.51 19.06 -5.81
N PRO A 531 -20.51 18.75 -6.64
CA PRO A 531 -20.31 18.02 -7.90
C PRO A 531 -19.30 18.75 -8.81
N SER A 532 -18.18 18.10 -9.11
CA SER A 532 -17.11 18.62 -9.98
C SER A 532 -16.11 17.49 -10.31
N GLU A 533 -15.05 17.83 -11.04
CA GLU A 533 -13.91 16.96 -11.27
C GLU A 533 -12.75 17.36 -10.34
N TYR A 534 -12.22 16.36 -9.63
CA TYR A 534 -11.15 16.52 -8.65
C TYR A 534 -9.96 15.62 -9.02
N VAL A 535 -8.80 15.94 -8.45
CA VAL A 535 -7.62 15.08 -8.47
C VAL A 535 -7.16 14.81 -7.03
N ILE A 536 -6.94 13.54 -6.73
CA ILE A 536 -6.38 13.08 -5.45
C ILE A 536 -4.90 12.78 -5.67
N VAL A 537 -4.04 13.38 -4.84
CA VAL A 537 -2.59 13.18 -4.87
C VAL A 537 -2.15 12.51 -3.56
N PRO A 538 -2.02 11.17 -3.52
CA PRO A 538 -1.44 10.44 -2.40
C PRO A 538 0.09 10.54 -2.38
N SER A 539 0.64 10.85 -1.21
CA SER A 539 2.10 10.99 -1.05
C SER A 539 2.59 10.56 0.32
N THR A 540 3.87 10.20 0.40
CA THR A 540 4.62 10.23 1.65
C THR A 540 4.91 11.67 2.07
N TYR A 541 5.22 11.90 3.34
CA TYR A 541 5.58 13.22 3.83
C TYR A 541 6.87 13.72 3.18
N GLU A 542 7.93 12.91 3.29
CA GLU A 542 9.24 13.18 2.69
C GLU A 542 9.30 12.63 1.25
N PRO A 543 10.03 13.29 0.33
CA PRO A 543 10.29 12.76 -1.00
C PRO A 543 11.22 11.54 -0.95
N HIS A 544 11.31 10.82 -2.06
CA HIS A 544 12.22 9.69 -2.28
C HIS A 544 11.97 8.45 -1.41
N GLN A 545 10.89 8.43 -0.63
CA GLN A 545 10.47 7.24 0.12
C GLN A 545 9.77 6.25 -0.83
N GLU A 546 10.29 5.03 -0.89
CA GLU A 546 9.76 3.99 -1.78
C GLU A 546 8.77 3.06 -1.07
N GLY A 547 7.59 2.88 -1.65
CA GLY A 547 6.57 2.01 -1.11
C GLY A 547 5.39 1.84 -2.04
N GLU A 548 4.70 0.72 -1.90
CA GLU A 548 3.44 0.45 -2.58
C GLU A 548 2.26 0.91 -1.71
N PHE A 549 1.18 1.33 -2.35
CA PHE A 549 -0.03 1.76 -1.66
C PHE A 549 -1.31 1.33 -2.39
N ILE A 550 -2.43 1.45 -1.69
CA ILE A 550 -3.78 1.39 -2.24
C ILE A 550 -4.50 2.67 -1.89
N LEU A 551 -5.14 3.27 -2.87
CA LEU A 551 -6.09 4.37 -2.70
C LEU A 551 -7.51 3.83 -2.92
N ARG A 552 -8.34 3.90 -1.89
CA ARG A 552 -9.75 3.51 -1.94
C ARG A 552 -10.63 4.74 -1.82
N VAL A 553 -11.60 4.89 -2.72
CA VAL A 553 -12.59 5.97 -2.67
C VAL A 553 -13.98 5.37 -2.57
N PHE A 554 -14.68 5.70 -1.49
CA PHE A 554 -16.04 5.28 -1.20
C PHE A 554 -16.96 6.48 -1.42
N SER A 555 -17.98 6.38 -2.28
CA SER A 555 -19.01 7.42 -2.38
C SER A 555 -20.41 6.84 -2.31
N GLU A 556 -21.35 7.64 -1.81
CA GLU A 556 -22.76 7.26 -1.66
C GLU A 556 -23.45 7.07 -3.02
N LYS A 557 -23.18 7.99 -3.95
CA LYS A 557 -23.61 7.91 -5.35
C LYS A 557 -22.48 7.41 -6.25
N ARG A 558 -22.82 6.98 -7.46
CA ARG A 558 -21.85 6.50 -8.44
C ARG A 558 -20.81 7.58 -8.73
N ASN A 559 -19.55 7.29 -8.39
CA ASN A 559 -18.41 8.09 -8.82
C ASN A 559 -17.71 7.43 -10.02
N LEU A 560 -16.91 8.22 -10.73
CA LEU A 560 -15.87 7.69 -11.62
C LEU A 560 -14.54 8.11 -11.02
N SER A 561 -13.80 7.14 -10.47
CA SER A 561 -12.40 7.34 -10.12
C SER A 561 -11.54 6.46 -11.00
N GLU A 562 -10.71 7.12 -11.81
CA GLU A 562 -9.81 6.50 -12.78
C GLU A 562 -8.40 7.05 -12.55
N ASP A 563 -7.40 6.21 -12.77
CA ASP A 563 -6.02 6.66 -12.87
C ASP A 563 -5.91 7.67 -14.04
N VAL A 564 -5.33 8.84 -13.76
CA VAL A 564 -5.13 9.89 -14.77
C VAL A 564 -4.31 9.32 -15.94
N GLU A 565 -3.38 8.41 -15.68
CA GLU A 565 -2.30 8.11 -16.60
C GLU A 565 -2.54 6.92 -17.56
N ASN A 566 -3.77 6.46 -17.78
CA ASN A 566 -4.01 5.24 -18.56
C ASN A 566 -3.82 5.35 -20.09
N THR A 567 -3.52 6.52 -20.64
CA THR A 567 -3.35 6.68 -22.09
C THR A 567 -1.89 6.52 -22.50
N ILE A 568 -1.57 5.40 -23.16
CA ILE A 568 -0.28 5.17 -23.79
C ILE A 568 -0.41 5.51 -25.27
N SER A 569 0.31 6.52 -25.75
CA SER A 569 0.29 6.92 -27.16
C SER A 569 1.59 7.56 -27.60
N VAL A 570 1.85 7.53 -28.90
CA VAL A 570 2.91 8.31 -29.53
C VAL A 570 2.29 9.24 -30.58
N ASP A 571 2.70 10.51 -30.57
CA ASP A 571 2.25 11.48 -31.56
C ASP A 571 2.70 11.01 -32.95
N ARG A 572 1.73 10.81 -33.85
CA ARG A 572 2.06 10.44 -35.23
C ARG A 572 2.71 11.65 -35.90
N PRO A 573 3.88 11.47 -36.57
CA PRO A 573 4.41 12.53 -37.42
C PRO A 573 3.34 12.91 -38.44
N LEU A 574 3.03 14.21 -38.54
CA LEU A 574 2.28 14.74 -39.67
C LEU A 574 3.11 14.47 -40.92
N THR A 575 2.77 13.42 -41.67
CA THR A 575 3.32 13.19 -43.00
C THR A 575 2.83 14.32 -43.88
N HIS A 576 3.64 15.37 -44.03
CA HIS A 576 3.48 16.26 -45.16
C HIS A 576 3.78 15.44 -46.42
N PRO A 577 2.87 15.38 -47.40
CA PRO A 577 3.19 14.77 -48.68
C PRO A 577 4.28 15.63 -49.32
N GLY A 578 5.53 15.16 -49.18
CA GLY A 578 6.69 15.81 -49.77
C GLY A 578 6.64 15.63 -51.28
N ASN A 579 6.51 16.74 -51.99
CA ASN A 579 6.80 16.79 -53.42
C ASN A 579 8.24 16.33 -53.66
N ILE A 580 8.44 15.56 -54.74
CA ILE A 580 9.76 15.17 -55.24
C ILE A 580 10.46 16.44 -55.73
N GLU A 581 11.29 17.05 -54.88
CA GLU A 581 12.20 18.12 -55.25
C GLU A 581 13.66 17.68 -55.04
N GLN A 582 14.54 18.32 -55.80
CA GLN A 582 15.96 17.97 -56.01
C GLN A 582 16.73 17.69 -54.72
N GLU A 583 17.64 16.70 -54.78
CA GLU A 583 18.56 16.31 -53.69
C GLU A 583 19.31 17.55 -53.17
N SER A 584 19.04 17.94 -51.93
CA SER A 584 19.59 19.17 -51.33
C SER A 584 21.10 19.05 -51.13
N GLU A 585 21.79 20.21 -51.04
CA GLU A 585 23.23 20.23 -50.80
C GLU A 585 23.62 19.55 -49.48
N GLU A 586 22.75 19.63 -48.47
CA GLU A 586 22.87 18.93 -47.18
C GLU A 586 22.75 17.42 -47.33
N GLN A 587 21.82 16.92 -48.16
CA GLN A 587 21.66 15.50 -48.44
C GLN A 587 22.90 14.92 -49.14
N ARG A 588 23.50 15.67 -50.06
CA ARG A 588 24.77 15.28 -50.71
C ARG A 588 25.95 15.24 -49.74
N GLN A 589 26.07 16.23 -48.86
CA GLN A 589 27.10 16.24 -47.83
C GLN A 589 26.94 15.07 -46.87
N PHE A 590 25.70 14.78 -46.44
CA PHE A 590 25.41 13.63 -45.58
C PHE A 590 25.77 12.30 -46.25
N ARG A 591 25.44 12.13 -47.54
CA ARG A 591 25.79 10.93 -48.30
C ARG A 591 27.29 10.73 -48.44
N ASN A 592 28.06 11.80 -48.56
CA ASN A 592 29.52 11.73 -48.57
C ASN A 592 30.08 11.33 -47.20
N ILE A 593 29.50 11.85 -46.10
CA ILE A 593 29.86 11.45 -44.74
C ILE A 593 29.53 9.96 -44.51
N PHE A 594 28.36 9.51 -44.94
CA PHE A 594 27.98 8.10 -44.87
C PHE A 594 28.98 7.19 -45.57
N ARG A 595 29.38 7.52 -46.81
CA ARG A 595 30.40 6.74 -47.56
C ARG A 595 31.73 6.66 -46.83
N GLN A 596 32.15 7.74 -46.17
CA GLN A 596 33.39 7.74 -45.39
C GLN A 596 33.33 6.84 -44.15
N ILE A 597 32.13 6.61 -43.63
CA ILE A 597 31.89 5.80 -42.44
C ILE A 597 31.71 4.33 -42.80
N ALA A 598 30.84 4.05 -43.77
CA ALA A 598 30.48 2.69 -44.20
C ALA A 598 31.58 2.03 -45.04
N GLY A 599 32.46 2.79 -45.70
CA GLY A 599 33.48 2.21 -46.56
C GLY A 599 32.89 1.51 -47.78
N ASP A 600 33.49 0.38 -48.17
CA ASP A 600 33.21 -0.29 -49.44
C ASP A 600 31.93 -1.15 -49.43
N ASP A 601 31.47 -1.61 -48.25
CA ASP A 601 30.25 -2.42 -48.12
C ASP A 601 28.97 -1.57 -48.12
N MET A 602 29.10 -0.23 -48.02
CA MET A 602 27.99 0.74 -48.03
C MET A 602 26.95 0.48 -46.94
N GLU A 603 27.34 -0.19 -45.85
CA GLU A 603 26.48 -0.51 -44.71
C GLU A 603 27.22 -0.29 -43.39
N ILE A 604 26.62 0.43 -42.44
CA ILE A 604 27.28 0.75 -41.17
C ILE A 604 27.07 -0.38 -40.16
N CYS A 605 28.16 -0.94 -39.64
CA CYS A 605 28.13 -1.91 -38.53
C CYS A 605 28.17 -1.24 -37.15
N ALA A 606 27.97 -2.04 -36.09
CA ALA A 606 27.92 -1.53 -34.72
C ALA A 606 29.22 -0.83 -34.26
N ASP A 607 30.39 -1.33 -34.67
CA ASP A 607 31.68 -0.72 -34.32
C ASP A 607 31.88 0.63 -35.03
N GLU A 608 31.49 0.74 -36.30
CA GLU A 608 31.53 1.99 -37.07
C GLU A 608 30.57 3.02 -36.49
N LEU A 609 29.33 2.61 -36.19
CA LEU A 609 28.33 3.47 -35.55
C LEU A 609 28.85 3.99 -34.19
N LYS A 610 29.43 3.12 -33.38
CA LYS A 610 30.04 3.49 -32.09
C LYS A 610 31.14 4.52 -32.27
N ASN A 611 32.04 4.33 -33.22
CA ASN A 611 33.16 5.23 -33.46
C ASN A 611 32.70 6.63 -33.89
N VAL A 612 31.71 6.71 -34.78
CA VAL A 612 31.14 7.97 -35.25
C VAL A 612 30.40 8.69 -34.14
N LEU A 613 29.49 8.00 -33.44
CA LEU A 613 28.71 8.62 -32.36
C LEU A 613 29.63 9.15 -31.25
N ASN A 614 30.64 8.37 -30.85
CA ASN A 614 31.58 8.81 -29.81
C ASN A 614 32.49 9.95 -30.28
N THR A 615 32.87 9.98 -31.56
CA THR A 615 33.62 11.12 -32.13
C THR A 615 32.83 12.41 -32.06
N VAL A 616 31.51 12.34 -32.26
CA VAL A 616 30.62 13.50 -32.21
C VAL A 616 30.32 13.91 -30.78
N VAL A 617 29.99 12.97 -29.90
CA VAL A 617 29.76 13.24 -28.48
C VAL A 617 30.98 13.83 -27.80
N ASN A 618 32.19 13.34 -28.10
CA ASN A 618 33.44 13.88 -27.54
C ASN A 618 33.72 15.34 -27.92
N LYS A 619 33.09 15.87 -28.98
CA LYS A 619 33.17 17.29 -29.34
C LYS A 619 32.25 18.17 -28.46
N HIS A 620 31.25 17.58 -27.83
CA HIS A 620 30.30 18.25 -26.94
C HIS A 620 30.71 18.08 -25.48
N LYS A 621 31.59 18.97 -25.00
CA LYS A 621 32.08 18.96 -23.61
C LYS A 621 30.99 19.24 -22.55
N ASP A 622 29.84 19.75 -23.00
CA ASP A 622 28.64 20.00 -22.22
C ASP A 622 27.86 18.71 -21.89
N LEU A 623 28.12 17.59 -22.58
CA LEU A 623 27.46 16.31 -22.34
C LEU A 623 28.30 15.45 -21.38
N LYS A 624 27.70 15.02 -20.27
CA LYS A 624 28.34 14.11 -19.32
C LYS A 624 28.00 12.67 -19.70
N THR A 625 28.92 11.99 -20.38
CA THR A 625 28.72 10.62 -20.85
C THR A 625 30.05 9.88 -20.96
N LYS A 626 30.00 8.55 -20.84
CA LYS A 626 31.15 7.66 -21.09
C LYS A 626 31.29 7.29 -22.57
N GLY A 627 30.40 7.82 -23.42
CA GLY A 627 30.23 7.43 -24.81
C GLY A 627 29.32 6.22 -24.97
N PHE A 628 28.78 6.06 -26.17
CA PHE A 628 27.98 4.91 -26.57
C PHE A 628 28.78 3.61 -26.49
N THR A 629 28.18 2.61 -25.84
CA THR A 629 28.75 1.26 -25.77
C THR A 629 28.49 0.51 -27.08
N LEU A 630 29.23 -0.58 -27.30
CA LEU A 630 29.00 -1.44 -28.47
C LEU A 630 27.58 -2.04 -28.44
N GLU A 631 27.08 -2.37 -27.25
CA GLU A 631 25.75 -2.92 -27.06
C GLU A 631 24.65 -1.89 -27.33
N SER A 632 24.85 -0.64 -26.90
CA SER A 632 23.98 0.48 -27.26
C SER A 632 23.84 0.59 -28.78
N CYS A 633 24.95 0.58 -29.50
CA CYS A 633 24.94 0.65 -30.96
C CYS A 633 24.28 -0.58 -31.61
N ARG A 634 24.51 -1.79 -31.10
CA ARG A 634 23.81 -3.00 -31.59
C ARG A 634 22.29 -2.91 -31.42
N SER A 635 21.82 -2.48 -30.24
CA SER A 635 20.39 -2.29 -30.00
C SER A 635 19.80 -1.20 -30.89
N MET A 636 20.53 -0.09 -31.11
CA MET A 636 20.09 0.95 -32.06
C MET A 636 19.94 0.42 -33.49
N ILE A 637 20.91 -0.38 -33.94
CA ILE A 637 20.85 -1.01 -35.26
C ILE A 637 19.63 -1.93 -35.32
N ALA A 638 19.47 -2.86 -34.38
CA ALA A 638 18.36 -3.81 -34.42
C ALA A 638 16.96 -3.14 -34.39
N LEU A 639 16.85 -1.96 -33.77
CA LEU A 639 15.62 -1.18 -33.73
C LEU A 639 15.40 -0.32 -34.97
N MET A 640 16.42 -0.09 -35.80
CA MET A 640 16.35 0.73 -37.02
C MET A 640 16.44 -0.09 -38.30
N ASP A 641 17.03 -1.28 -38.23
CA ASP A 641 17.19 -2.28 -39.28
C ASP A 641 15.82 -2.82 -39.72
N THR A 642 15.35 -2.31 -40.85
CA THR A 642 14.07 -2.69 -41.46
C THR A 642 14.21 -3.80 -42.48
N ASP A 643 15.42 -3.99 -43.01
CA ASP A 643 15.73 -5.00 -44.04
C ASP A 643 16.27 -6.32 -43.46
N GLY A 644 16.57 -6.35 -42.16
CA GLY A 644 17.07 -7.52 -41.44
C GLY A 644 18.54 -7.84 -41.72
N SER A 645 19.30 -6.86 -42.22
CA SER A 645 20.72 -7.01 -42.55
C SER A 645 21.62 -7.14 -41.31
N GLY A 646 21.15 -6.68 -40.14
CA GLY A 646 21.96 -6.50 -38.94
C GLY A 646 22.94 -5.33 -39.05
N ARG A 647 22.76 -4.44 -40.03
CA ARG A 647 23.56 -3.24 -40.33
C ARG A 647 22.62 -2.08 -40.66
N LEU A 648 23.17 -0.89 -40.92
CA LEU A 648 22.38 0.27 -41.34
C LEU A 648 22.73 0.68 -42.76
N ASN A 649 21.73 0.69 -43.63
CA ASN A 649 21.85 1.30 -44.94
C ASN A 649 21.75 2.86 -44.84
N LEU A 650 21.90 3.56 -45.97
CA LEU A 650 21.93 5.04 -46.00
C LEU A 650 20.65 5.67 -45.46
N GLU A 651 19.48 5.11 -45.80
CA GLU A 651 18.18 5.66 -45.40
C GLU A 651 17.95 5.46 -43.90
N GLU A 652 18.26 4.27 -43.40
CA GLU A 652 18.14 3.93 -41.97
C GLU A 652 19.11 4.77 -41.12
N PHE A 653 20.36 4.92 -41.55
CA PHE A 653 21.33 5.77 -40.86
C PHE A 653 20.91 7.25 -40.88
N HIS A 654 20.40 7.75 -42.02
CA HIS A 654 19.89 9.12 -42.10
C HIS A 654 18.73 9.34 -41.13
N HIS A 655 17.78 8.40 -41.08
CA HIS A 655 16.65 8.46 -40.17
C HIS A 655 17.10 8.46 -38.69
N LEU A 656 17.98 7.53 -38.31
CA LEU A 656 18.57 7.46 -36.98
C LEU A 656 19.28 8.77 -36.61
N TRP A 657 20.04 9.35 -37.54
CA TRP A 657 20.80 10.57 -37.31
C TRP A 657 19.91 11.78 -37.02
N GLU A 658 18.85 11.97 -37.79
CA GLU A 658 17.90 13.07 -37.59
C GLU A 658 17.13 12.94 -36.26
N LYS A 659 16.83 11.70 -35.84
CA LYS A 659 16.26 11.41 -34.52
C LYS A 659 17.22 11.78 -33.39
N ILE A 660 18.48 11.34 -33.48
CA ILE A 660 19.51 11.68 -32.48
C ILE A 660 19.68 13.19 -32.37
N LYS A 661 19.75 13.93 -33.49
CA LYS A 661 19.82 15.41 -33.47
C LYS A 661 18.60 16.05 -32.78
N THR A 662 17.40 15.55 -33.07
CA THR A 662 16.16 16.07 -32.50
C THR A 662 16.15 15.87 -30.99
N TRP A 663 16.42 14.65 -30.54
CA TRP A 663 16.46 14.33 -29.12
C TRP A 663 17.65 14.96 -28.39
N GLN A 664 18.77 15.24 -29.07
CA GLN A 664 19.86 16.04 -28.51
C GLN A 664 19.41 17.46 -28.17
N LYS A 665 18.57 18.09 -29.00
CA LYS A 665 18.01 19.41 -28.70
C LYS A 665 17.09 19.37 -27.49
N ILE A 666 16.24 18.33 -27.40
CA ILE A 666 15.37 18.11 -26.23
C ILE A 666 16.23 17.91 -24.98
N PHE A 667 17.27 17.09 -25.05
CA PHE A 667 18.15 16.83 -23.93
C PHE A 667 18.74 18.13 -23.35
N LYS A 668 19.32 18.96 -24.23
CA LYS A 668 19.91 20.25 -23.85
C LYS A 668 18.90 21.27 -23.33
N ARG A 669 17.64 21.18 -23.77
CA ARG A 669 16.56 22.05 -23.30
C ARG A 669 16.17 21.74 -21.85
N TYR A 670 16.21 20.46 -21.47
CA TYR A 670 15.79 20.00 -20.15
C TYR A 670 16.95 19.83 -19.14
N ASP A 671 18.20 19.79 -19.59
CA ASP A 671 19.42 19.93 -18.76
C ASP A 671 19.61 21.40 -18.30
N THR A 672 18.65 21.89 -17.51
CA THR A 672 18.56 23.30 -17.09
C THR A 672 19.64 23.72 -16.11
N ASP A 673 20.17 22.77 -15.35
CA ASP A 673 21.27 22.97 -14.41
C ASP A 673 22.65 22.81 -15.06
N HIS A 674 22.69 22.49 -16.36
CA HIS A 674 23.89 22.21 -17.14
C HIS A 674 24.79 21.16 -16.47
N SER A 675 24.17 20.20 -15.79
CA SER A 675 24.84 19.07 -15.18
C SER A 675 25.39 18.08 -16.22
N GLY A 676 24.89 18.18 -17.46
CA GLY A 676 25.17 17.24 -18.54
C GLY A 676 24.39 15.94 -18.39
N THR A 677 23.40 15.90 -17.49
CA THR A 677 22.54 14.76 -17.18
C THR A 677 21.09 15.21 -17.02
N ILE A 678 20.15 14.31 -17.24
CA ILE A 678 18.73 14.56 -17.01
C ILE A 678 18.30 13.80 -15.76
N ASN A 679 17.78 14.50 -14.77
CA ASN A 679 17.19 13.85 -13.62
C ASN A 679 15.80 13.28 -13.97
N SER A 680 15.28 12.42 -13.10
CA SER A 680 13.97 11.79 -13.32
C SER A 680 12.78 12.72 -13.59
N TYR A 681 12.81 13.94 -13.04
CA TYR A 681 11.72 14.91 -13.18
C TYR A 681 11.74 15.54 -14.58
N GLU A 682 12.94 15.85 -15.05
CA GLU A 682 13.21 16.34 -16.41
C GLU A 682 12.90 15.26 -17.46
N MET A 683 13.18 13.99 -17.16
CA MET A 683 12.91 12.87 -18.07
C MET A 683 11.43 12.78 -18.46
N ARG A 684 10.51 12.95 -17.51
CA ARG A 684 9.07 12.92 -17.79
C ARG A 684 8.66 14.00 -18.80
N ASN A 685 9.21 15.20 -18.65
CA ASN A 685 8.93 16.31 -19.56
C ASN A 685 9.59 16.12 -20.92
N ALA A 686 10.83 15.60 -20.95
CA ALA A 686 11.55 15.30 -22.18
C ALA A 686 10.85 14.23 -23.03
N VAL A 687 10.30 13.18 -22.40
CA VAL A 687 9.54 12.11 -23.06
C VAL A 687 8.25 12.66 -23.67
N ASN A 688 7.51 13.50 -22.92
CA ASN A 688 6.32 14.17 -23.44
C ASN A 688 6.62 15.15 -24.59
N ASP A 689 7.69 15.96 -24.50
CA ASP A 689 8.10 16.92 -25.55
C ASP A 689 8.58 16.20 -26.83
N ALA A 690 9.03 14.95 -26.70
CA ALA A 690 9.36 14.09 -27.83
C ALA A 690 8.14 13.37 -28.44
N GLY A 691 6.93 13.62 -27.91
CA GLY A 691 5.67 13.08 -28.41
C GLY A 691 5.30 11.70 -27.86
N PHE A 692 5.97 11.22 -26.81
CA PHE A 692 5.59 9.98 -26.14
C PHE A 692 4.75 10.29 -24.90
N HIS A 693 3.54 9.76 -24.85
CA HIS A 693 2.64 9.85 -23.71
C HIS A 693 2.61 8.49 -23.02
N LEU A 694 3.25 8.39 -21.86
CA LEU A 694 3.42 7.14 -21.12
C LEU A 694 2.74 7.21 -19.74
N ASN A 695 2.43 6.06 -19.17
CA ASN A 695 1.93 5.96 -17.79
C ASN A 695 3.09 5.89 -16.75
N CYS A 696 2.82 6.10 -15.45
CA CYS A 696 3.81 6.01 -14.37
C CYS A 696 4.56 4.68 -14.38
N GLN A 697 3.89 3.60 -14.74
CA GLN A 697 4.49 2.27 -14.76
C GLN A 697 5.63 2.20 -15.79
N LEU A 698 5.44 2.78 -16.97
CA LEU A 698 6.47 2.86 -18.01
C LEU A 698 7.58 3.85 -17.63
N TYR A 699 7.24 4.99 -17.03
CA TYR A 699 8.25 5.92 -16.47
C TYR A 699 9.13 5.23 -15.42
N HIS A 700 8.54 4.41 -14.55
CA HIS A 700 9.29 3.62 -13.58
C HIS A 700 10.28 2.66 -14.26
N ILE A 701 9.86 1.95 -15.32
CA ILE A 701 10.74 1.05 -16.08
C ILE A 701 11.90 1.83 -16.72
N ILE A 702 11.61 3.01 -17.27
CA ILE A 702 12.61 3.89 -17.85
C ILE A 702 13.65 4.29 -16.79
N THR A 703 13.22 4.81 -15.64
CA THR A 703 14.14 5.17 -14.55
C THR A 703 14.94 3.96 -14.08
N MET A 704 14.30 2.81 -13.84
CA MET A 704 14.98 1.59 -13.36
C MET A 704 16.03 1.06 -14.33
N ARG A 705 15.83 1.22 -15.64
CA ARG A 705 16.72 0.68 -16.66
C ARG A 705 17.83 1.64 -17.05
N TYR A 706 17.55 2.95 -17.08
CA TYR A 706 18.43 3.95 -17.69
C TYR A 706 18.99 4.98 -16.71
N ALA A 707 18.46 5.10 -15.50
CA ALA A 707 19.00 6.03 -14.50
C ALA A 707 20.13 5.40 -13.67
N ASP A 708 21.07 6.25 -13.25
CA ASP A 708 22.17 5.86 -12.38
C ASP A 708 21.76 5.80 -10.89
N LYS A 709 22.73 5.52 -10.01
CA LYS A 709 22.51 5.47 -8.54
C LYS A 709 22.02 6.79 -7.92
N HIS A 710 22.16 7.90 -8.65
CA HIS A 710 21.71 9.23 -8.24
C HIS A 710 20.40 9.65 -8.92
N MET A 711 19.75 8.74 -9.66
CA MET A 711 18.54 8.99 -10.45
C MET A 711 18.75 9.99 -11.61
N ASN A 712 19.97 10.01 -12.15
CA ASN A 712 20.34 10.80 -13.31
C ASN A 712 20.52 9.89 -14.54
N ILE A 713 20.08 10.36 -15.69
CA ILE A 713 20.19 9.69 -16.98
C ILE A 713 21.20 10.48 -17.81
N ASP A 714 22.29 9.82 -18.21
CA ASP A 714 23.28 10.40 -19.11
C ASP A 714 22.80 10.38 -20.57
N PHE A 715 23.51 11.11 -21.44
CA PHE A 715 23.10 11.33 -22.81
C PHE A 715 22.96 10.02 -23.62
N ASP A 716 23.88 9.08 -23.44
CA ASP A 716 23.82 7.81 -24.18
C ASP A 716 22.65 6.94 -23.70
N SER A 717 22.40 6.86 -22.40
CA SER A 717 21.22 6.15 -21.87
C SER A 717 19.91 6.78 -22.32
N PHE A 718 19.85 8.12 -22.38
CA PHE A 718 18.70 8.87 -22.88
C PHE A 718 18.38 8.52 -24.34
N ILE A 719 19.38 8.57 -25.23
CA ILE A 719 19.20 8.21 -26.64
C ILE A 719 18.81 6.74 -26.81
N CYS A 720 19.47 5.83 -26.07
CA CYS A 720 19.12 4.40 -26.10
C CYS A 720 17.65 4.17 -25.69
N CYS A 721 17.19 4.86 -24.66
CA CYS A 721 15.80 4.78 -24.20
C CYS A 721 14.81 5.19 -25.29
N PHE A 722 15.05 6.32 -25.96
CA PHE A 722 14.12 6.87 -26.95
C PHE A 722 14.07 6.03 -28.23
N ILE A 723 15.22 5.54 -28.71
CA ILE A 723 15.29 4.62 -29.86
C ILE A 723 14.52 3.33 -29.54
N ARG A 724 14.70 2.79 -28.34
CA ARG A 724 13.97 1.59 -27.89
C ARG A 724 12.48 1.83 -27.80
N LEU A 725 12.06 2.96 -27.23
CA LEU A 725 10.65 3.31 -27.09
C LEU A 725 10.00 3.46 -28.47
N GLU A 726 10.63 4.19 -29.39
CA GLU A 726 10.14 4.35 -30.76
C GLU A 726 10.05 3.02 -31.51
N GLY A 727 11.11 2.20 -31.46
CA GLY A 727 11.13 0.89 -32.12
C GLY A 727 10.04 -0.05 -31.59
N MET A 728 9.78 -0.02 -30.28
CA MET A 728 8.69 -0.81 -29.66
C MET A 728 7.31 -0.33 -30.11
N PHE A 729 7.04 0.98 -30.17
CA PHE A 729 5.77 1.51 -30.70
C PHE A 729 5.59 1.15 -32.18
N ARG A 730 6.66 1.30 -32.98
CA ARG A 730 6.63 0.97 -34.41
C ARG A 730 6.34 -0.50 -34.65
N ALA A 731 7.00 -1.39 -33.90
CA ALA A 731 6.75 -2.83 -33.97
C ALA A 731 5.30 -3.15 -33.56
N PHE A 732 4.81 -2.60 -32.45
CA PHE A 732 3.44 -2.82 -31.98
C PHE A 732 2.40 -2.40 -33.04
N HIS A 733 2.53 -1.19 -33.59
CA HIS A 733 1.62 -0.70 -34.64
C HIS A 733 1.71 -1.48 -35.95
N ALA A 734 2.85 -2.11 -36.25
CA ALA A 734 2.98 -2.98 -37.43
C ALA A 734 2.18 -4.29 -37.27
N PHE A 735 2.07 -4.80 -36.03
CA PHE A 735 1.29 -6.00 -35.71
C PHE A 735 -0.20 -5.71 -35.46
N ASP A 736 -0.54 -4.56 -34.88
CA ASP A 736 -1.91 -4.10 -34.58
C ASP A 736 -2.59 -3.47 -35.81
N LYS A 737 -3.06 -4.31 -36.72
CA LYS A 737 -3.65 -3.88 -38.01
C LYS A 737 -5.10 -3.42 -37.90
N ASP A 738 -5.83 -3.92 -36.91
CA ASP A 738 -7.23 -3.58 -36.64
C ASP A 738 -7.36 -2.42 -35.64
N GLY A 739 -6.29 -2.05 -34.94
CA GLY A 739 -6.26 -0.91 -34.03
C GLY A 739 -7.03 -1.17 -32.75
N ASP A 740 -7.20 -2.43 -32.38
CA ASP A 740 -7.90 -2.83 -31.15
C ASP A 740 -7.00 -2.75 -29.90
N GLY A 741 -5.71 -2.48 -30.11
CA GLY A 741 -4.71 -2.37 -29.05
C GLY A 741 -4.23 -3.72 -28.51
N VAL A 742 -4.44 -4.82 -29.22
CA VAL A 742 -4.06 -6.19 -28.81
C VAL A 742 -3.33 -6.93 -29.93
N ILE A 743 -2.05 -7.26 -29.70
CA ILE A 743 -1.28 -8.13 -30.59
C ILE A 743 -1.29 -9.59 -30.11
N LYS A 744 -1.37 -10.54 -31.05
CA LYS A 744 -1.24 -11.98 -30.77
C LYS A 744 0.08 -12.47 -31.36
N LEU A 745 0.94 -13.00 -30.49
CA LEU A 745 2.24 -13.53 -30.86
C LEU A 745 2.35 -14.98 -30.39
N ASN A 746 2.90 -15.85 -31.23
CA ASN A 746 3.35 -17.16 -30.81
C ASN A 746 4.73 -17.07 -30.11
N VAL A 747 5.21 -18.19 -29.56
CA VAL A 747 6.49 -18.22 -28.81
C VAL A 747 7.67 -17.79 -29.67
N LEU A 748 7.71 -18.19 -30.94
CA LEU A 748 8.80 -17.83 -31.86
C LEU A 748 8.79 -16.33 -32.15
N GLU A 749 7.63 -15.77 -32.50
CA GLU A 749 7.46 -14.33 -32.78
C GLU A 749 7.80 -13.47 -31.55
N TRP A 750 7.35 -13.89 -30.36
CA TRP A 750 7.69 -13.23 -29.11
C TRP A 750 9.21 -13.23 -28.85
N LEU A 751 9.86 -14.38 -29.04
CA LEU A 751 11.30 -14.50 -28.84
C LEU A 751 12.08 -13.69 -29.89
N GLN A 752 11.66 -13.69 -31.15
CA GLN A 752 12.27 -12.86 -32.19
C GLN A 752 12.20 -11.37 -31.86
N LEU A 753 11.02 -10.90 -31.44
CA LEU A 753 10.80 -9.50 -31.10
C LEU A 753 11.56 -9.07 -29.84
N THR A 754 11.73 -9.96 -28.86
CA THR A 754 12.37 -9.62 -27.58
C THR A 754 13.88 -9.87 -27.52
N MET A 755 14.41 -10.81 -28.31
CA MET A 755 15.84 -11.13 -28.36
C MET A 755 16.61 -10.27 -29.36
N TYR A 756 15.98 -9.89 -30.48
CA TYR A 756 16.64 -9.07 -31.49
C TYR A 756 16.69 -7.58 -31.06
N ALA A 757 15.68 -7.09 -30.34
CA ALA A 757 15.44 -5.66 -30.03
C ALA A 757 16.08 -5.10 -28.74
#